data_AF-A0ABC8EF64-F1
#
_entry.id   AF-A0ABC8EF64-F1
#
_cell.length_a   1.000
_cell.length_b   1.000
_cell.length_c   1.000
_cell.angle_alpha   90.00
_cell.angle_beta   90.00
_cell.angle_gamma   90.00
#
_symmetry.space_group_name_H-M   'P 1'
#
loop_
_entity.id
_entity.type
_entity.pdbx_description
1 polymer ?
#
loop_
_entity_poly.entity_id
_entity_poly.type
_entity_poly.pdbx_seq_one_letter_code
_entity_poly.pdbx_strand_id
1 'polypeptide(L)'
;MSNFTFLNKKWPILAKLGTQAEGYIHTDNNASMLKMRMFGEQIIDHMLVAFKIEVPQFATQDDKIKLLRNTGINGAIPDLFDIVRRYGNKANHEGYENKKDALECLLSMYKVSAWFYIKVTKDTSIKPLTYKIPKPVTVKAPVYNIEEYTKEKEKIKEEHNEELKVVKEEIKTVVTTEKDKKLEKEIEETLELNEAETRKKLIDIMLKDAGWDVNNKDLVKVEFALEHHKEAGKKGFVDYVLFNKKGKPVAVVEAKKSSVDPIIGRQQAVEYANTIERDYKVRPIVFYTNGYEIYMWDDKYSEPRQIWGFYTLEDLEELFFKHKYKKDLNKLEIDKNIAGRLYQIEGIKRVYEKYSNGYRKALLVMATGTGKTRTVIALTKGMMEANWTKRILFLADRDELVRQAKENKNSFKTFMPEQISCRFTGKNSDNREATLYFSTYQTMINYYSKFSVGFFDLVICDESHRSIYKTYRDILEYFDTHIIGLTATPVDFIERNTFDLFNCEAEDPTFNFSVDEAWNHIPPYLIEPRVIDATTDFLRKGIKYSQMTDKQRKQVDEEGYDGDEIEFDKKDLEKKITNKDTNKFILKTLMDQGIKVGDYIGKTIIFAKSKNHANLLDSLFNEMYPQYNGKLTAVIYSDIKDKSVLIEKFKDEDFPRIAISVDLLDTGIDVPEIVNLVFAKPIYSKVKFWQMIGRGTRRCDNLFGDGVDKTEFTIFDAYKNFEFFEMNSKGFVPKPQKTSIQVRFELMCNLLKIYKSKNKDNICNDFAVKLKSDIEELPWESIEIKKNRKKIEQVKKEEYWTHLSEDFIKKLKLEISPLIQWIESKENLDAILFDNSIYRILQNLETNDKDSLIREINDTMKKLAKLKLNINQFDGKREFVKSLLQPSGWENLSYEKLEKIRVDLRDLMRYQGNIKGNFVVMDIKDSGAVVKEISAGTVLYGSNMEPYEKRVKTAIEDKLNDQLVIHKIRRGERLSQTEIEGIYSIFGEDFVYSIDELSSKTDIDKEDVVSIIRKFVGVDEIELNKMFEEFIQKHHKRMNATQIKTLEIIKNHIAKNKGISFAALFAAPYTSFNPNGVDGIFGKMADDVFDLISPFRVSVIS
;
A
#
# COMPACT_ATOMS: atom_id res chain seq x y z
N MET A 1 -62.16 5.59 9.99
CA MET A 1 -61.83 6.87 10.62
C MET A 1 -60.40 7.21 10.20
N SER A 2 -60.16 8.43 9.70
CA SER A 2 -58.86 8.81 9.10
C SER A 2 -57.78 8.99 10.16
N ASN A 3 -56.51 8.69 9.84
CA ASN A 3 -55.42 8.89 10.81
C ASN A 3 -55.16 10.36 11.12
N PHE A 4 -55.66 11.29 10.29
CA PHE A 4 -55.50 12.74 10.45
C PHE A 4 -56.67 13.41 11.21
N THR A 5 -57.63 12.63 11.71
CA THR A 5 -58.84 13.16 12.38
C THR A 5 -58.51 14.03 13.60
N PHE A 6 -57.38 13.78 14.28
CA PHE A 6 -56.95 14.57 15.44
C PHE A 6 -56.72 16.06 15.12
N LEU A 7 -56.40 16.38 13.86
CA LEU A 7 -56.18 17.75 13.42
C LEU A 7 -57.48 18.57 13.36
N ASN A 8 -58.66 17.94 13.28
CA ASN A 8 -59.95 18.64 13.20
C ASN A 8 -60.19 19.64 14.34
N LYS A 9 -59.58 19.43 15.51
CA LYS A 9 -59.74 20.33 16.66
C LYS A 9 -59.09 21.71 16.46
N LYS A 10 -58.05 21.80 15.61
CA LYS A 10 -57.22 23.02 15.48
C LYS A 10 -56.90 23.42 14.04
N TRP A 11 -56.77 22.45 13.13
CA TRP A 11 -56.43 22.66 11.73
C TRP A 11 -57.32 21.80 10.82
N PRO A 12 -58.60 22.19 10.63
CA PRO A 12 -59.57 21.42 9.85
C PRO A 12 -59.17 21.25 8.38
N ILE A 13 -58.43 22.21 7.81
CA ILE A 13 -57.94 22.13 6.42
C ILE A 13 -56.90 21.00 6.28
N LEU A 14 -55.93 20.92 7.21
CA LEU A 14 -54.94 19.84 7.24
C LEU A 14 -55.64 18.48 7.45
N ALA A 15 -56.61 18.40 8.35
CA ALA A 15 -57.39 17.18 8.59
C ALA A 15 -58.12 16.69 7.32
N LYS A 16 -58.71 17.63 6.57
CA LYS A 16 -59.38 17.36 5.29
C LYS A 16 -58.39 16.85 4.24
N LEU A 17 -57.24 17.52 4.05
CA LEU A 17 -56.20 17.10 3.11
C LEU A 17 -55.65 15.71 3.41
N GLY A 18 -55.38 15.43 4.69
CA GLY A 18 -54.94 14.11 5.15
C GLY A 18 -55.98 13.03 4.87
N THR A 19 -57.25 13.31 5.15
CA THR A 19 -58.37 12.38 4.90
C THR A 19 -58.59 12.12 3.40
N GLN A 20 -58.46 13.14 2.56
CA GLN A 20 -58.54 12.99 1.11
C GLN A 20 -57.39 12.14 0.57
N ALA A 21 -56.14 12.41 0.98
CA ALA A 21 -54.98 11.64 0.57
C ALA A 21 -55.11 10.15 0.94
N GLU A 22 -55.62 9.87 2.15
CA GLU A 22 -55.93 8.51 2.60
C GLU A 22 -57.02 7.84 1.77
N GLY A 23 -58.00 8.59 1.29
CA GLY A 23 -59.03 8.09 0.37
C GLY A 23 -58.44 7.65 -0.98
N TYR A 24 -57.41 8.36 -1.46
CA TYR A 24 -56.78 8.10 -2.75
C TYR A 24 -55.71 7.00 -2.74
N ILE A 25 -55.19 6.59 -1.58
CA ILE A 25 -54.05 5.63 -1.48
C ILE A 25 -54.28 4.28 -2.19
N HIS A 26 -55.53 3.88 -2.40
CA HIS A 26 -55.90 2.64 -3.08
C HIS A 26 -56.47 2.83 -4.49
N THR A 27 -56.82 4.05 -4.87
CA THR A 27 -57.50 4.35 -6.14
C THR A 27 -56.65 5.19 -7.08
N ASP A 28 -55.91 6.16 -6.56
CA ASP A 28 -55.13 7.14 -7.31
C ASP A 28 -53.88 7.55 -6.51
N ASN A 29 -52.74 6.92 -6.79
CA ASN A 29 -51.52 7.18 -6.04
C ASN A 29 -50.91 8.56 -6.34
N ASN A 30 -51.18 9.08 -7.54
CA ASN A 30 -50.75 10.42 -7.93
C ASN A 30 -51.47 11.46 -7.07
N ALA A 31 -52.80 11.39 -7.01
CA ALA A 31 -53.63 12.27 -6.21
C ALA A 31 -53.25 12.22 -4.73
N SER A 32 -52.98 11.02 -4.19
CA SER A 32 -52.50 10.87 -2.80
C SER A 32 -51.21 11.65 -2.55
N MET A 33 -50.23 11.60 -3.47
CA MET A 33 -48.97 12.34 -3.36
C MET A 33 -49.16 13.85 -3.54
N LEU A 34 -50.01 14.28 -4.47
CA LEU A 34 -50.36 15.70 -4.66
C LEU A 34 -51.04 16.30 -3.43
N LYS A 35 -51.97 15.57 -2.81
CA LYS A 35 -52.63 15.99 -1.57
C LYS A 35 -51.66 16.07 -0.40
N MET A 36 -50.71 15.14 -0.29
CA MET A 36 -49.65 15.20 0.73
C MET A 36 -48.68 16.35 0.50
N ARG A 37 -48.39 16.71 -0.75
CA ARG A 37 -47.62 17.92 -1.06
C ARG A 37 -48.34 19.18 -0.61
N MET A 38 -49.63 19.32 -0.92
CA MET A 38 -50.45 20.44 -0.43
C MET A 38 -50.44 20.48 1.11
N PHE A 39 -50.65 19.33 1.76
CA PHE A 39 -50.58 19.23 3.21
C PHE A 39 -49.22 19.76 3.74
N GLY A 40 -48.12 19.32 3.14
CA GLY A 40 -46.77 19.76 3.49
C GLY A 40 -46.53 21.26 3.27
N GLU A 41 -47.07 21.84 2.19
CA GLU A 41 -46.99 23.28 1.91
C GLU A 41 -47.74 24.14 2.94
N GLN A 42 -48.74 23.57 3.63
CA GLN A 42 -49.60 24.30 4.57
C GLN A 42 -49.12 24.13 6.02
N ILE A 43 -48.78 22.91 6.42
CA ILE A 43 -48.33 22.65 7.81
C ILE A 43 -47.00 23.34 8.10
N ILE A 44 -46.12 23.50 7.11
CA ILE A 44 -44.86 24.22 7.26
C ILE A 44 -45.08 25.70 7.62
N ASP A 45 -46.13 26.34 7.08
CA ASP A 45 -46.45 27.72 7.39
C ASP A 45 -46.99 27.88 8.81
N HIS A 46 -47.83 26.95 9.27
CA HIS A 46 -48.24 26.91 10.67
C HIS A 46 -47.05 26.71 11.61
N MET A 47 -46.10 25.86 11.24
CA MET A 47 -44.88 25.63 12.02
C MET A 47 -44.01 26.89 12.12
N LEU A 48 -43.78 27.56 10.99
CA LEU A 48 -42.96 28.79 10.96
C LEU A 48 -43.61 29.91 11.78
N VAL A 49 -44.94 30.04 11.72
CA VAL A 49 -45.69 30.98 12.55
C VAL A 49 -45.62 30.61 14.03
N ALA A 50 -45.78 29.33 14.39
CA ALA A 50 -45.68 28.86 15.77
C ALA A 50 -44.28 29.10 16.37
N PHE A 51 -43.23 28.99 15.56
CA PHE A 51 -41.84 29.24 15.98
C PHE A 51 -41.40 30.70 15.86
N LYS A 52 -42.29 31.62 15.48
CA LYS A 52 -42.01 33.05 15.32
C LYS A 52 -40.88 33.35 14.34
N ILE A 53 -40.81 32.57 13.26
CA ILE A 53 -39.80 32.74 12.21
C ILE A 53 -40.37 33.66 11.14
N GLU A 54 -39.66 34.75 10.85
CA GLU A 54 -40.01 35.61 9.73
C GLU A 54 -39.75 34.90 8.41
N VAL A 55 -40.80 34.77 7.60
CA VAL A 55 -40.75 34.13 6.29
C VAL A 55 -40.71 35.24 5.22
N PRO A 56 -39.70 35.24 4.33
CA PRO A 56 -39.66 36.19 3.21
C PRO A 56 -40.93 36.11 2.36
N GLN A 57 -41.42 37.26 1.87
CA GLN A 57 -42.69 37.39 1.15
C GLN A 57 -42.85 36.44 -0.06
N PHE A 58 -41.74 36.03 -0.67
CA PHE A 58 -41.69 35.14 -1.84
C PHE A 58 -40.99 33.80 -1.58
N ALA A 59 -40.88 33.38 -0.32
CA ALA A 59 -40.19 32.13 0.03
C ALA A 59 -40.88 30.91 -0.61
N THR A 60 -40.11 30.12 -1.36
CA THR A 60 -40.57 28.84 -1.91
C THR A 60 -40.72 27.78 -0.81
N GLN A 61 -41.36 26.65 -1.12
CA GLN A 61 -41.44 25.54 -0.16
C GLN A 61 -40.04 25.04 0.27
N ASP A 62 -39.08 25.05 -0.65
CA ASP A 62 -37.68 24.66 -0.36
C ASP A 62 -37.01 25.66 0.60
N ASP A 63 -37.27 26.96 0.43
CA ASP A 63 -36.76 28.00 1.34
C ASP A 63 -37.36 27.87 2.73
N LYS A 64 -38.65 27.55 2.83
CA LYS A 64 -39.33 27.28 4.10
C LYS A 64 -38.76 26.05 4.82
N ILE A 65 -38.42 24.98 4.08
CA ILE A 65 -37.76 23.78 4.64
C ILE A 65 -36.36 24.13 5.16
N LYS A 66 -35.59 24.95 4.42
CA LYS A 66 -34.29 25.45 4.88
C LYS A 66 -34.41 26.31 6.14
N LEU A 67 -35.42 27.18 6.21
CA LEU A 67 -35.70 27.97 7.42
C LEU A 67 -35.95 27.06 8.62
N LEU A 68 -36.75 25.99 8.47
CA LEU A 68 -36.97 25.02 9.54
C LEU A 68 -35.68 24.30 9.99
N ARG A 69 -34.75 23.97 9.08
CA ARG A 69 -33.46 23.34 9.44
C ARG A 69 -32.63 24.20 10.39
N ASN A 70 -32.87 25.51 10.43
CA ASN A 70 -32.12 26.45 11.26
C ASN A 70 -32.74 26.67 12.66
N THR A 71 -33.82 25.96 13.01
CA THR A 71 -34.65 26.29 14.19
C THR A 71 -34.37 25.41 15.42
N GLY A 72 -33.33 24.57 15.35
CA GLY A 72 -32.96 23.65 16.42
C GLY A 72 -33.96 22.52 16.67
N ILE A 73 -34.96 22.34 15.79
CA ILE A 73 -35.86 21.18 15.80
C ILE A 73 -35.15 19.95 15.25
N ASN A 74 -35.63 18.75 15.62
CA ASN A 74 -35.09 17.49 15.10
C ASN A 74 -34.96 17.48 13.56
N GLY A 75 -33.76 17.17 13.06
CA GLY A 75 -33.41 17.19 11.65
C GLY A 75 -34.23 16.24 10.76
N ALA A 76 -34.85 15.21 11.35
CA ALA A 76 -35.77 14.34 10.64
C ALA A 76 -37.03 15.07 10.16
N ILE A 77 -37.50 16.11 10.85
CA ILE A 77 -38.71 16.85 10.46
C ILE A 77 -38.53 17.52 9.09
N PRO A 78 -37.47 18.32 8.85
CA PRO A 78 -37.13 18.81 7.51
C PRO A 78 -36.95 17.70 6.45
N ASP A 79 -36.37 16.56 6.82
CA ASP A 79 -36.13 15.47 5.86
C ASP A 79 -37.44 14.78 5.42
N LEU A 80 -38.41 14.66 6.33
CA LEU A 80 -39.76 14.18 6.01
C LEU A 80 -40.50 15.15 5.06
N PHE A 81 -40.30 16.46 5.19
CA PHE A 81 -40.80 17.43 4.21
C PHE A 81 -40.13 17.27 2.84
N ASP A 82 -38.82 17.02 2.82
CA ASP A 82 -38.06 16.83 1.58
C ASP A 82 -38.51 15.57 0.82
N ILE A 83 -38.84 14.49 1.52
CA ILE A 83 -39.44 13.28 0.93
C ILE A 83 -40.74 13.60 0.20
N VAL A 84 -41.66 14.30 0.88
CA VAL A 84 -42.99 14.63 0.35
C VAL A 84 -42.89 15.65 -0.79
N ARG A 85 -41.97 16.61 -0.70
CA ARG A 85 -41.68 17.57 -1.78
C ARG A 85 -41.18 16.86 -3.04
N ARG A 86 -40.23 15.91 -2.90
CA ARG A 86 -39.65 15.19 -4.04
C ARG A 86 -40.67 14.32 -4.76
N TYR A 87 -41.42 13.48 -4.02
CA TYR A 87 -42.43 12.62 -4.62
C TYR A 87 -43.64 13.42 -5.11
N GLY A 88 -44.03 14.48 -4.40
CA GLY A 88 -45.08 15.40 -4.84
C GLY A 88 -44.72 16.22 -6.09
N ASN A 89 -43.44 16.55 -6.29
CA ASN A 89 -42.95 17.18 -7.53
C ASN A 89 -42.99 16.19 -8.70
N LYS A 90 -42.54 14.94 -8.49
CA LYS A 90 -42.63 13.89 -9.51
C LYS A 90 -44.09 13.60 -9.89
N ALA A 91 -44.98 13.48 -8.91
CA ALA A 91 -46.40 13.28 -9.15
C ALA A 91 -46.99 14.42 -10.01
N ASN A 92 -46.61 15.67 -9.72
CA ASN A 92 -47.12 16.86 -10.40
C ASN A 92 -46.55 17.08 -11.82
N HIS A 93 -45.27 16.79 -12.05
CA HIS A 93 -44.61 17.10 -13.34
C HIS A 93 -44.54 15.90 -14.29
N GLU A 94 -44.52 14.68 -13.77
CA GLU A 94 -44.28 13.46 -14.54
C GLU A 94 -45.49 12.51 -14.53
N GLY A 95 -46.59 12.87 -13.84
CA GLY A 95 -47.73 11.97 -13.64
C GLY A 95 -47.36 10.72 -12.83
N TYR A 96 -46.31 10.80 -12.00
CA TYR A 96 -45.75 9.65 -11.29
C TYR A 96 -46.77 8.99 -10.36
N GLU A 97 -46.91 7.67 -10.45
CA GLU A 97 -47.79 6.85 -9.61
C GLU A 97 -47.02 5.68 -8.98
N ASN A 98 -46.94 5.66 -7.66
CA ASN A 98 -46.38 4.55 -6.92
C ASN A 98 -47.03 4.44 -5.53
N LYS A 99 -47.66 3.30 -5.25
CA LYS A 99 -48.36 3.06 -3.98
C LYS A 99 -47.43 3.11 -2.76
N LYS A 100 -46.19 2.63 -2.88
CA LYS A 100 -45.22 2.63 -1.76
C LYS A 100 -44.77 4.06 -1.45
N ASP A 101 -44.50 4.86 -2.47
CA ASP A 101 -44.05 6.24 -2.28
C ASP A 101 -45.21 7.15 -1.82
N ALA A 102 -46.44 6.91 -2.30
CA ALA A 102 -47.64 7.57 -1.78
C ALA A 102 -47.87 7.26 -0.30
N LEU A 103 -47.64 6.01 0.12
CA LEU A 103 -47.71 5.61 1.51
C LEU A 103 -46.60 6.26 2.35
N GLU A 104 -45.38 6.36 1.82
CA GLU A 104 -44.27 7.05 2.47
C GLU A 104 -44.56 8.53 2.69
N CYS A 105 -45.19 9.20 1.71
CA CYS A 105 -45.65 10.59 1.86
C CYS A 105 -46.69 10.75 2.98
N LEU A 106 -47.66 9.83 3.06
CA LEU A 106 -48.68 9.79 4.11
C LEU A 106 -48.06 9.60 5.51
N LEU A 107 -47.17 8.61 5.64
CA LEU A 107 -46.46 8.33 6.88
C LEU A 107 -45.61 9.54 7.32
N SER A 108 -44.92 10.17 6.37
CA SER A 108 -44.08 11.34 6.62
C SER A 108 -44.89 12.51 7.17
N MET A 109 -46.00 12.88 6.51
CA MET A 109 -46.86 13.99 6.96
C MET A 109 -47.65 13.64 8.22
N TYR A 110 -48.00 12.37 8.44
CA TYR A 110 -48.59 11.93 9.71
C TYR A 110 -47.62 12.15 10.87
N LYS A 111 -46.35 11.73 10.74
CA LYS A 111 -45.33 11.93 11.77
C LYS A 111 -45.10 13.42 12.06
N VAL A 112 -44.92 14.23 11.02
CA VAL A 112 -44.74 15.68 11.15
C VAL A 112 -45.93 16.33 11.85
N SER A 113 -47.15 15.99 11.42
CA SER A 113 -48.36 16.59 11.98
C SER A 113 -48.68 16.14 13.40
N ALA A 114 -48.43 14.88 13.74
CA ALA A 114 -48.57 14.38 15.11
C ALA A 114 -47.56 15.05 16.05
N TRP A 115 -46.29 15.16 15.64
CA TRP A 115 -45.26 15.88 16.39
C TRP A 115 -45.66 17.34 16.61
N PHE A 116 -46.06 18.04 15.54
CA PHE A 116 -46.43 19.45 15.60
C PHE A 116 -47.67 19.69 16.47
N TYR A 117 -48.69 18.83 16.34
CA TYR A 117 -49.91 18.91 17.14
C TYR A 117 -49.63 18.77 18.64
N ILE A 118 -48.85 17.76 19.05
CA ILE A 118 -48.50 17.59 20.47
C ILE A 118 -47.69 18.80 20.94
N LYS A 119 -46.74 19.28 20.12
CA LYS A 119 -45.88 20.42 20.46
C LYS A 119 -46.68 21.71 20.70
N VAL A 120 -47.68 21.99 19.88
CA VAL A 120 -48.47 23.24 19.97
C VAL A 120 -49.62 23.11 20.97
N THR A 121 -50.34 21.99 20.98
CA THR A 121 -51.57 21.85 21.78
C THR A 121 -51.34 21.24 23.16
N LYS A 122 -50.18 20.60 23.37
CA LYS A 122 -49.86 19.77 24.55
C LYS A 122 -50.83 18.60 24.78
N ASP A 123 -51.70 18.31 23.81
CA ASP A 123 -52.65 17.19 23.86
C ASP A 123 -51.92 15.89 23.49
N THR A 124 -51.73 15.01 24.49
CA THR A 124 -51.08 13.71 24.33
C THR A 124 -52.07 12.56 24.11
N SER A 125 -53.37 12.84 23.99
CA SER A 125 -54.42 11.82 23.78
C SER A 125 -54.28 11.04 22.47
N ILE A 126 -53.43 11.50 21.55
CA ILE A 126 -53.13 10.81 20.29
C ILE A 126 -52.05 9.74 20.42
N LYS A 127 -51.41 9.59 21.58
CA LYS A 127 -50.44 8.51 21.85
C LYS A 127 -51.17 7.17 22.07
N PRO A 128 -50.63 6.03 21.60
CA PRO A 128 -49.41 5.89 20.80
C PRO A 128 -49.61 6.32 19.34
N LEU A 129 -48.58 6.93 18.75
CA LEU A 129 -48.58 7.37 17.35
C LEU A 129 -48.55 6.17 16.41
N THR A 130 -49.72 5.67 16.04
CA THR A 130 -49.88 4.48 15.20
C THR A 130 -50.63 4.85 13.92
N TYR A 131 -49.93 4.77 12.80
CA TYR A 131 -50.54 4.96 11.48
C TYR A 131 -51.16 3.66 10.99
N LYS A 132 -52.48 3.64 10.81
CA LYS A 132 -53.22 2.48 10.28
C LYS A 132 -53.49 2.68 8.80
N ILE A 133 -52.94 1.82 7.95
CA ILE A 133 -53.19 1.88 6.51
C ILE A 133 -54.73 1.77 6.28
N PRO A 134 -55.35 2.75 5.58
CA PRO A 134 -56.78 2.71 5.29
C PRO A 134 -57.18 1.40 4.59
N LYS A 135 -58.42 0.93 4.80
CA LYS A 135 -58.93 -0.22 4.04
C LYS A 135 -59.37 0.23 2.64
N PRO A 136 -59.21 -0.59 1.59
CA PRO A 136 -59.67 -0.23 0.25
C PRO A 136 -61.19 -0.03 0.24
N VAL A 137 -61.63 1.11 -0.28
CA VAL A 137 -63.05 1.45 -0.45
C VAL A 137 -63.49 1.01 -1.85
N THR A 138 -64.69 0.43 -1.96
CA THR A 138 -65.26 -0.16 -3.19
C THR A 138 -65.77 0.86 -4.21
N VAL A 139 -65.59 2.16 -3.99
CA VAL A 139 -66.04 3.22 -4.91
C VAL A 139 -64.84 3.72 -5.70
N LYS A 140 -64.91 3.63 -7.04
CA LYS A 140 -63.93 4.28 -7.93
C LYS A 140 -64.02 5.79 -7.74
N ALA A 141 -63.04 6.37 -7.05
CA ALA A 141 -62.86 7.82 -7.07
C ALA A 141 -62.49 8.24 -8.52
N PRO A 142 -63.03 9.36 -9.04
CA PRO A 142 -62.64 9.87 -10.35
C PRO A 142 -61.14 10.19 -10.38
N VAL A 143 -60.50 9.96 -11.53
CA VAL A 143 -59.09 10.28 -11.77
C VAL A 143 -58.90 11.78 -11.56
N TYR A 144 -58.03 12.16 -10.63
CA TYR A 144 -57.88 13.54 -10.22
C TYR A 144 -56.99 14.29 -11.24
N ASN A 145 -57.59 15.18 -12.04
CA ASN A 145 -56.87 15.88 -13.12
C ASN A 145 -56.07 17.09 -12.59
N ILE A 146 -54.95 17.40 -13.23
CA ILE A 146 -54.02 18.50 -12.90
C ILE A 146 -54.72 19.88 -12.91
N GLU A 147 -55.72 20.09 -13.77
CA GLU A 147 -56.50 21.34 -13.80
C GLU A 147 -57.44 21.51 -12.60
N GLU A 148 -57.96 20.41 -12.04
CA GLU A 148 -58.74 20.45 -10.80
C GLU A 148 -57.82 20.64 -9.59
N TYR A 149 -56.63 20.05 -9.63
CA TYR A 149 -55.58 20.26 -8.63
C TYR A 149 -55.14 21.72 -8.51
N THR A 150 -54.89 22.42 -9.62
CA THR A 150 -54.49 23.83 -9.58
C THR A 150 -55.59 24.73 -9.00
N LYS A 151 -56.86 24.54 -9.40
CA LYS A 151 -58.01 25.27 -8.85
C LYS A 151 -58.20 25.00 -7.36
N GLU A 152 -58.14 23.74 -6.93
CA GLU A 152 -58.29 23.39 -5.52
C GLU A 152 -57.11 23.90 -4.67
N LYS A 153 -55.90 23.91 -5.24
CA LYS A 153 -54.70 24.47 -4.60
C LYS A 153 -54.81 25.97 -4.36
N GLU A 154 -55.30 26.74 -5.33
CA GLU A 154 -55.52 28.18 -5.17
C GLU A 154 -56.56 28.47 -4.09
N LYS A 155 -57.70 27.76 -4.11
CA LYS A 155 -58.74 27.91 -3.09
C LYS A 155 -58.24 27.60 -1.68
N ILE A 156 -57.52 26.48 -1.50
CA ILE A 156 -56.95 26.10 -0.20
C ILE A 156 -55.90 27.11 0.27
N LYS A 157 -55.13 27.69 -0.64
CA LYS A 157 -54.14 28.73 -0.32
C LYS A 157 -54.81 30.00 0.21
N GLU A 158 -55.95 30.41 -0.33
CA GLU A 158 -56.74 31.54 0.17
C GLU A 158 -57.27 31.28 1.58
N GLU A 159 -57.95 30.14 1.79
CA GLU A 159 -58.50 29.73 3.09
C GLU A 159 -57.40 29.63 4.16
N HIS A 160 -56.22 29.12 3.80
CA HIS A 160 -55.08 29.00 4.70
C HIS A 160 -54.41 30.33 5.06
N ASN A 161 -54.34 31.28 4.13
CA ASN A 161 -53.82 32.61 4.42
C ASN A 161 -54.72 33.35 5.44
N GLU A 162 -56.02 33.10 5.43
CA GLU A 162 -56.95 33.59 6.46
C GLU A 162 -56.73 32.89 7.81
N GLU A 163 -56.61 31.55 7.82
CA GLU A 163 -56.31 30.77 9.03
C GLU A 163 -54.98 31.20 9.69
N LEU A 164 -53.93 31.47 8.89
CA LEU A 164 -52.64 31.96 9.37
C LEU A 164 -52.69 33.36 9.99
N LYS A 165 -53.58 34.24 9.52
CA LYS A 165 -53.76 35.58 10.13
C LYS A 165 -54.33 35.45 11.55
N VAL A 166 -55.34 34.61 11.74
CA VAL A 166 -55.94 34.33 13.05
C VAL A 166 -54.90 33.71 13.99
N VAL A 167 -54.14 32.70 13.53
CA VAL A 167 -53.11 32.04 14.33
C VAL A 167 -51.97 33.00 14.72
N LYS A 168 -51.57 33.93 13.84
CA LYS A 168 -50.57 34.96 14.17
C LYS A 168 -51.01 35.90 15.30
N GLU A 169 -52.31 36.17 15.42
CA GLU A 169 -52.87 37.01 16.48
C GLU A 169 -52.98 36.26 17.82
N GLU A 170 -53.19 34.95 17.80
CA GLU A 170 -53.32 34.09 18.99
C GLU A 170 -51.98 33.78 19.70
N ILE A 171 -50.82 33.85 19.01
CA ILE A 171 -49.49 33.45 19.56
C ILE A 171 -48.85 34.56 20.43
N LYS A 172 -49.62 35.14 21.36
CA LYS A 172 -49.05 35.91 22.49
C LYS A 172 -48.94 35.01 23.72
N THR A 173 -47.70 34.80 24.14
CA THR A 173 -47.24 34.17 25.40
C THR A 173 -47.56 32.68 25.61
N VAL A 174 -46.61 31.80 25.26
CA VAL A 174 -46.48 30.46 25.84
C VAL A 174 -45.06 30.30 26.34
N VAL A 175 -44.90 30.06 27.64
CA VAL A 175 -43.62 29.77 28.31
C VAL A 175 -43.42 28.25 28.29
N THR A 176 -42.27 27.79 27.77
CA THR A 176 -41.90 26.37 27.69
C THR A 176 -41.41 25.85 29.06
N THR A 177 -42.04 24.82 29.61
CA THR A 177 -41.68 24.21 30.90
C THR A 177 -40.69 23.05 30.75
N GLU A 178 -40.01 22.61 31.82
CA GLU A 178 -39.11 21.44 31.76
C GLU A 178 -39.84 20.12 31.42
N LYS A 179 -41.12 19.98 31.79
CA LYS A 179 -41.95 18.85 31.36
C LYS A 179 -42.17 18.85 29.84
N ASP A 180 -42.27 20.03 29.24
CA ASP A 180 -42.40 20.18 27.78
C ASP A 180 -41.12 19.71 27.06
N LYS A 181 -39.93 20.05 27.58
CA LYS A 181 -38.64 19.59 27.02
C LYS A 181 -38.45 18.07 27.10
N LYS A 182 -38.92 17.44 28.19
CA LYS A 182 -38.85 15.97 28.34
C LYS A 182 -39.79 15.25 27.38
N LEU A 183 -40.99 15.80 27.17
CA LEU A 183 -41.96 15.32 26.20
C LEU A 183 -41.46 15.51 24.75
N GLU A 184 -40.79 16.62 24.44
CA GLU A 184 -40.16 16.89 23.14
C GLU A 184 -39.11 15.83 22.81
N LYS A 185 -38.19 15.53 23.74
CA LYS A 185 -37.15 14.53 23.54
C LYS A 185 -37.71 13.12 23.27
N GLU A 186 -38.75 12.73 24.01
CA GLU A 186 -39.39 11.42 23.89
C GLU A 186 -40.08 11.22 22.52
N ILE A 187 -40.58 12.30 21.92
CA ILE A 187 -41.22 12.27 20.59
C ILE A 187 -40.16 12.38 19.49
N GLU A 188 -39.08 13.13 19.71
CA GLU A 188 -37.96 13.26 18.77
C GLU A 188 -37.20 11.94 18.54
N GLU A 189 -37.09 11.09 19.56
CA GLU A 189 -36.54 9.73 19.45
C GLU A 189 -37.35 8.83 18.50
N THR A 190 -38.63 9.13 18.26
CA THR A 190 -39.46 8.39 17.28
C THR A 190 -39.26 8.85 15.83
N LEU A 191 -38.40 9.85 15.58
CA LEU A 191 -38.14 10.46 14.27
C LEU A 191 -36.78 10.08 13.63
N GLU A 192 -35.82 9.48 14.35
CA GLU A 192 -34.48 9.13 13.81
C GLU A 192 -34.50 7.99 12.76
N LEU A 193 -33.49 7.96 11.87
CA LEU A 193 -33.30 6.89 10.88
C LEU A 193 -33.28 5.53 11.58
N ASN A 194 -34.33 4.75 11.36
CA ASN A 194 -34.43 3.45 12.00
C ASN A 194 -33.54 2.44 11.26
N GLU A 195 -33.34 1.28 11.89
CA GLU A 195 -32.54 0.19 11.35
C GLU A 195 -33.00 -0.25 9.94
N ALA A 196 -34.30 -0.15 9.66
CA ALA A 196 -34.88 -0.46 8.35
C ALA A 196 -34.45 0.54 7.24
N GLU A 197 -34.20 1.81 7.59
CA GLU A 197 -33.66 2.79 6.65
C GLU A 197 -32.16 2.60 6.42
N THR A 198 -31.38 2.20 7.44
CA THR A 198 -29.98 1.79 7.28
C THR A 198 -29.85 0.58 6.36
N ARG A 199 -30.71 -0.43 6.57
CA ARG A 199 -30.85 -1.61 5.70
C ARG A 199 -31.07 -1.22 4.23
N LYS A 200 -32.10 -0.41 3.98
CA LYS A 200 -32.52 -0.06 2.61
C LYS A 200 -31.59 0.91 1.86
N LYS A 201 -30.96 1.87 2.55
CA LYS A 201 -30.17 2.94 1.91
C LYS A 201 -28.67 2.62 1.79
N LEU A 202 -28.15 1.68 2.56
CA LEU A 202 -26.73 1.31 2.55
C LEU A 202 -26.53 -0.18 2.28
N ILE A 203 -27.10 -1.05 3.12
CA ILE A 203 -26.80 -2.49 3.10
C ILE A 203 -27.35 -3.15 1.83
N ASP A 204 -28.58 -2.85 1.41
CA ASP A 204 -29.18 -3.38 0.19
C ASP A 204 -28.36 -3.04 -1.07
N ILE A 205 -27.76 -1.84 -1.11
CA ILE A 205 -26.89 -1.41 -2.23
C ILE A 205 -25.61 -2.25 -2.24
N MET A 206 -24.96 -2.38 -1.07
CA MET A 206 -23.71 -3.15 -0.95
C MET A 206 -23.91 -4.65 -1.23
N LEU A 207 -25.05 -5.22 -0.83
CA LEU A 207 -25.44 -6.58 -1.18
C LEU A 207 -25.63 -6.71 -2.70
N LYS A 208 -26.35 -5.77 -3.31
CA LYS A 208 -26.57 -5.75 -4.76
C LYS A 208 -25.26 -5.62 -5.56
N ASP A 209 -24.32 -4.80 -5.10
CA ASP A 209 -23.00 -4.64 -5.71
C ASP A 209 -22.20 -5.96 -5.70
N ALA A 210 -22.41 -6.80 -4.68
CA ALA A 210 -21.87 -8.16 -4.59
C ALA A 210 -22.73 -9.21 -5.34
N GLY A 211 -23.71 -8.79 -6.12
CA GLY A 211 -24.60 -9.66 -6.90
C GLY A 211 -25.80 -10.23 -6.14
N TRP A 212 -26.02 -9.81 -4.89
CA TRP A 212 -27.16 -10.23 -4.07
C TRP A 212 -28.34 -9.26 -4.22
N ASP A 213 -29.23 -9.53 -5.18
CA ASP A 213 -30.46 -8.75 -5.33
C ASP A 213 -31.49 -9.16 -4.28
N VAL A 214 -31.82 -8.24 -3.38
CA VAL A 214 -32.86 -8.41 -2.34
C VAL A 214 -34.26 -8.69 -2.92
N ASN A 215 -34.50 -8.38 -4.19
CA ASN A 215 -35.75 -8.72 -4.88
C ASN A 215 -35.77 -10.18 -5.36
N ASN A 216 -34.62 -10.83 -5.47
CA ASN A 216 -34.52 -12.25 -5.81
C ASN A 216 -34.66 -13.10 -4.54
N LYS A 217 -35.91 -13.46 -4.22
CA LYS A 217 -36.26 -14.23 -3.01
C LYS A 217 -35.67 -15.65 -2.94
N ASP A 218 -35.20 -16.18 -4.07
CA ASP A 218 -34.55 -17.49 -4.10
C ASP A 218 -33.11 -17.42 -3.56
N LEU A 219 -32.43 -16.29 -3.77
CA LEU A 219 -31.05 -16.05 -3.34
C LEU A 219 -30.95 -15.22 -2.06
N VAL A 220 -31.90 -14.31 -1.80
CA VAL A 220 -31.87 -13.43 -0.62
C VAL A 220 -33.21 -13.47 0.09
N LYS A 221 -33.21 -13.87 1.36
CA LYS A 221 -34.38 -13.79 2.23
C LYS A 221 -34.17 -12.69 3.27
N VAL A 222 -35.00 -11.66 3.21
CA VAL A 222 -35.03 -10.55 4.17
C VAL A 222 -35.98 -10.89 5.32
N GLU A 223 -35.60 -10.57 6.55
CA GLU A 223 -36.36 -10.89 7.78
C GLU A 223 -36.75 -12.37 7.86
N PHE A 224 -35.76 -13.25 7.65
CA PHE A 224 -35.97 -14.69 7.62
C PHE A 224 -36.31 -15.23 9.02
N ALA A 225 -37.51 -15.78 9.15
CA ALA A 225 -37.98 -16.36 10.39
C ALA A 225 -37.23 -17.66 10.74
N LEU A 226 -36.75 -17.74 11.97
CA LEU A 226 -36.15 -18.91 12.58
C LEU A 226 -37.10 -19.49 13.63
N GLU A 227 -37.46 -20.76 13.50
CA GLU A 227 -38.26 -21.47 14.49
C GLU A 227 -37.36 -22.05 15.60
N HIS A 228 -37.88 -22.12 16.84
CA HIS A 228 -37.14 -22.62 18.01
C HIS A 228 -35.76 -21.96 18.19
N HIS A 229 -35.67 -20.64 18.00
CA HIS A 229 -34.44 -19.87 18.15
C HIS A 229 -34.15 -19.58 19.64
N LYS A 230 -32.94 -19.89 20.10
CA LYS A 230 -32.48 -19.89 21.51
C LYS A 230 -33.19 -20.89 22.43
N GLU A 231 -34.51 -20.95 22.38
CA GLU A 231 -35.34 -21.83 23.20
C GLU A 231 -36.46 -22.47 22.38
N ALA A 232 -36.95 -23.63 22.83
CA ALA A 232 -38.04 -24.32 22.17
C ALA A 232 -39.32 -23.46 22.14
N GLY A 233 -39.84 -23.21 20.94
CA GLY A 233 -41.08 -22.46 20.72
C GLY A 233 -40.90 -20.95 20.55
N LYS A 234 -39.69 -20.40 20.77
CA LYS A 234 -39.39 -18.99 20.48
C LYS A 234 -39.02 -18.81 19.01
N LYS A 235 -39.53 -17.73 18.40
CA LYS A 235 -39.18 -17.33 17.03
C LYS A 235 -38.08 -16.27 17.03
N GLY A 236 -37.14 -16.38 16.11
CA GLY A 236 -36.13 -15.35 15.81
C GLY A 236 -36.29 -14.84 14.37
N PHE A 237 -35.62 -13.73 14.05
CA PHE A 237 -35.62 -13.17 12.68
C PHE A 237 -34.22 -12.71 12.33
N VAL A 238 -33.67 -13.24 11.23
CA VAL A 238 -32.40 -12.80 10.67
C VAL A 238 -32.66 -11.70 9.65
N ASP A 239 -31.91 -10.60 9.69
CA ASP A 239 -32.12 -9.49 8.74
C ASP A 239 -31.96 -9.95 7.29
N TYR A 240 -30.88 -10.69 6.98
CA TYR A 240 -30.70 -11.31 5.67
C TYR A 240 -30.12 -12.72 5.79
N VAL A 241 -30.66 -13.64 4.98
CA VAL A 241 -30.06 -14.96 4.74
C VAL A 241 -29.79 -15.11 3.25
N LEU A 242 -28.55 -15.41 2.91
CA LEU A 242 -28.06 -15.56 1.55
C LEU A 242 -28.04 -17.05 1.19
N PHE A 243 -28.69 -17.43 0.09
CA PHE A 243 -28.85 -18.79 -0.39
C PHE A 243 -28.07 -19.01 -1.69
N ASN A 244 -27.52 -20.21 -1.86
CA ASN A 244 -26.98 -20.60 -3.16
C ASN A 244 -28.08 -21.05 -4.14
N LYS A 245 -27.70 -21.28 -5.40
CA LYS A 245 -28.60 -21.77 -6.47
C LYS A 245 -29.25 -23.13 -6.16
N LYS A 246 -28.78 -23.86 -5.15
CA LYS A 246 -29.33 -25.15 -4.69
C LYS A 246 -30.24 -25.01 -3.46
N GLY A 247 -30.56 -23.78 -3.04
CA GLY A 247 -31.44 -23.51 -1.90
C GLY A 247 -30.82 -23.78 -0.53
N LYS A 248 -29.48 -23.82 -0.42
CA LYS A 248 -28.77 -23.92 0.87
C LYS A 248 -28.35 -22.54 1.37
N PRO A 249 -28.54 -22.22 2.66
CA PRO A 249 -28.09 -20.96 3.23
C PRO A 249 -26.57 -20.97 3.37
N VAL A 250 -25.90 -20.05 2.69
CA VAL A 250 -24.44 -19.92 2.65
C VAL A 250 -23.93 -18.80 3.55
N ALA A 251 -24.76 -17.80 3.87
CA ALA A 251 -24.38 -16.72 4.78
C ALA A 251 -25.59 -16.10 5.50
N VAL A 252 -25.32 -15.47 6.65
CA VAL A 252 -26.25 -14.61 7.39
C VAL A 252 -25.68 -13.21 7.50
N VAL A 253 -26.54 -12.20 7.46
CA VAL A 253 -26.16 -10.80 7.69
C VAL A 253 -27.03 -10.23 8.81
N GLU A 254 -26.37 -9.76 9.86
CA GLU A 254 -26.98 -9.00 10.95
C GLU A 254 -26.73 -7.50 10.74
N ALA A 255 -27.80 -6.70 10.72
CA ALA A 255 -27.72 -5.27 10.56
C ALA A 255 -27.91 -4.56 11.91
N LYS A 256 -27.19 -3.45 12.09
CA LYS A 256 -27.41 -2.48 13.16
C LYS A 256 -27.64 -1.10 12.58
N LYS A 257 -28.21 -0.21 13.39
CA LYS A 257 -28.27 1.23 13.07
C LYS A 257 -26.86 1.76 12.82
N SER A 258 -26.72 2.67 11.87
CA SER A 258 -25.43 3.25 11.49
C SER A 258 -24.69 4.01 12.61
N SER A 259 -25.42 4.44 13.65
CA SER A 259 -24.87 5.05 14.86
C SER A 259 -24.32 4.06 15.88
N VAL A 260 -24.62 2.77 15.72
CA VAL A 260 -24.26 1.69 16.64
C VAL A 260 -23.05 0.93 16.10
N ASP A 261 -22.17 0.50 17.01
CA ASP A 261 -21.02 -0.34 16.68
C ASP A 261 -21.49 -1.73 16.19
N PRO A 262 -21.05 -2.21 15.00
CA PRO A 262 -21.44 -3.52 14.48
C PRO A 262 -21.12 -4.68 15.42
N ILE A 263 -20.07 -4.56 16.25
CA ILE A 263 -19.64 -5.63 17.17
C ILE A 263 -20.76 -6.05 18.13
N ILE A 264 -21.69 -5.13 18.46
CA ILE A 264 -22.85 -5.43 19.30
C ILE A 264 -23.75 -6.51 18.66
N GLY A 265 -23.83 -6.56 17.33
CA GLY A 265 -24.57 -7.60 16.59
C GLY A 265 -23.84 -8.94 16.44
N ARG A 266 -22.55 -9.02 16.79
CA ARG A 266 -21.73 -10.21 16.51
C ARG A 266 -22.30 -11.49 17.13
N GLN A 267 -22.63 -11.46 18.42
CA GLN A 267 -23.14 -12.65 19.12
C GLN A 267 -24.49 -13.09 18.55
N GLN A 268 -25.36 -12.13 18.21
CA GLN A 268 -26.66 -12.38 17.61
C GLN A 268 -26.53 -13.05 16.23
N ALA A 269 -25.60 -12.58 15.40
CA ALA A 269 -25.31 -13.16 14.09
C ALA A 269 -24.82 -14.63 14.19
N VAL A 270 -24.00 -14.95 15.20
CA VAL A 270 -23.56 -16.34 15.48
C VAL A 270 -24.72 -17.22 15.96
N GLU A 271 -25.60 -16.70 16.81
CA GLU A 271 -26.78 -17.44 17.27
C GLU A 271 -27.73 -17.78 16.11
N TYR A 272 -27.86 -16.87 15.13
CA TYR A 272 -28.58 -17.14 13.90
C TYR A 272 -27.90 -18.23 13.06
N ALA A 273 -26.59 -18.17 12.89
CA ALA A 273 -25.84 -19.22 12.21
C ALA A 273 -25.97 -20.59 12.90
N ASN A 274 -25.97 -20.64 14.24
CA ASN A 274 -26.21 -21.88 15.01
C ASN A 274 -27.58 -22.49 14.70
N THR A 275 -28.61 -21.64 14.62
CA THR A 275 -29.98 -22.08 14.35
C THR A 275 -30.12 -22.59 12.92
N ILE A 276 -29.53 -21.87 11.95
CA ILE A 276 -29.52 -22.29 10.55
C ILE A 276 -28.73 -23.58 10.36
N GLU A 277 -27.59 -23.75 11.03
CA GLU A 277 -26.81 -24.98 10.98
C GLU A 277 -27.61 -26.19 11.51
N ARG A 278 -28.38 -26.00 12.58
CA ARG A 278 -29.27 -27.04 13.11
C ARG A 278 -30.30 -27.47 12.05
N ASP A 279 -30.93 -26.51 11.38
CA ASP A 279 -32.07 -26.74 10.48
C ASP A 279 -31.64 -27.21 9.09
N TYR A 280 -30.58 -26.62 8.53
CA TYR A 280 -30.11 -26.87 7.16
C TYR A 280 -28.87 -27.76 7.08
N LYS A 281 -28.25 -28.11 8.21
CA LYS A 281 -27.02 -28.93 8.31
C LYS A 281 -25.82 -28.32 7.57
N VAL A 282 -25.81 -26.99 7.43
CA VAL A 282 -24.73 -26.21 6.82
C VAL A 282 -24.42 -25.04 7.75
N ARG A 283 -23.15 -24.85 8.09
CA ARG A 283 -22.70 -23.66 8.83
C ARG A 283 -22.62 -22.47 7.85
N PRO A 284 -23.51 -21.46 7.93
CA PRO A 284 -23.40 -20.29 7.07
C PRO A 284 -22.28 -19.36 7.57
N ILE A 285 -21.67 -18.60 6.66
CA ILE A 285 -20.72 -17.53 6.99
C ILE A 285 -21.46 -16.38 7.69
N VAL A 286 -20.87 -15.81 8.73
CA VAL A 286 -21.49 -14.76 9.54
C VAL A 286 -21.01 -13.39 9.07
N PHE A 287 -21.94 -12.51 8.70
CA PHE A 287 -21.68 -11.09 8.50
C PHE A 287 -22.43 -10.26 9.54
N TYR A 288 -21.81 -9.18 10.01
CA TYR A 288 -22.46 -8.18 10.85
C TYR A 288 -22.00 -6.78 10.45
N THR A 289 -22.93 -5.84 10.35
CA THR A 289 -22.67 -4.51 9.77
C THR A 289 -23.60 -3.42 10.29
N ASN A 290 -23.15 -2.17 10.21
CA ASN A 290 -23.98 -0.98 10.42
C ASN A 290 -24.12 -0.13 9.14
N GLY A 291 -23.73 -0.67 7.99
CA GLY A 291 -23.72 0.02 6.69
C GLY A 291 -22.47 0.86 6.39
N TYR A 292 -21.65 1.20 7.39
CA TYR A 292 -20.33 1.83 7.18
C TYR A 292 -19.18 0.83 7.30
N GLU A 293 -19.32 -0.09 8.25
CA GLU A 293 -18.35 -1.14 8.53
C GLU A 293 -19.01 -2.49 8.31
N ILE A 294 -18.32 -3.39 7.62
CA ILE A 294 -18.74 -4.78 7.43
C ILE A 294 -17.68 -5.66 8.08
N TYR A 295 -18.14 -6.58 8.91
CA TYR A 295 -17.31 -7.65 9.43
C TYR A 295 -17.79 -8.98 8.91
N MET A 296 -16.84 -9.87 8.64
CA MET A 296 -17.07 -11.25 8.31
C MET A 296 -16.42 -12.14 9.36
N TRP A 297 -17.12 -13.19 9.74
CA TRP A 297 -16.62 -14.21 10.61
C TRP A 297 -17.01 -15.59 10.08
N ASP A 298 -15.97 -16.34 9.70
CA ASP A 298 -16.08 -17.77 9.48
C ASP A 298 -15.57 -18.49 10.73
N ASP A 299 -16.47 -18.67 11.67
CA ASP A 299 -16.17 -18.94 13.08
C ASP A 299 -15.60 -20.33 13.37
N LYS A 300 -15.60 -21.22 12.38
CA LYS A 300 -14.90 -22.50 12.45
C LYS A 300 -13.45 -22.44 12.00
N TYR A 301 -13.10 -21.47 11.15
CA TYR A 301 -11.82 -21.47 10.43
C TYR A 301 -11.01 -20.18 10.58
N SER A 302 -11.61 -19.09 11.08
CA SER A 302 -10.95 -17.78 11.16
C SER A 302 -11.51 -16.91 12.28
N GLU A 303 -10.74 -15.91 12.67
CA GLU A 303 -11.19 -14.83 13.54
C GLU A 303 -12.10 -13.83 12.79
N PRO A 304 -12.98 -13.10 13.51
CA PRO A 304 -13.76 -12.03 12.91
C PRO A 304 -12.84 -10.93 12.39
N ARG A 305 -13.13 -10.44 11.19
CA ARG A 305 -12.33 -9.38 10.55
C ARG A 305 -13.18 -8.42 9.76
N GLN A 306 -12.73 -7.18 9.67
CA GLN A 306 -13.36 -6.17 8.84
C GLN A 306 -13.04 -6.43 7.36
N ILE A 307 -14.06 -6.27 6.51
CA ILE A 307 -13.94 -6.36 5.04
C ILE A 307 -14.64 -5.15 4.39
N TRP A 308 -14.32 -4.88 3.12
CA TRP A 308 -14.77 -3.66 2.43
C TRP A 308 -15.95 -3.86 1.46
N GLY A 309 -16.58 -5.04 1.49
CA GLY A 309 -17.72 -5.41 0.66
C GLY A 309 -18.21 -6.81 1.03
N PHE A 310 -19.37 -7.22 0.54
CA PHE A 310 -19.85 -8.59 0.73
C PHE A 310 -19.18 -9.56 -0.25
N TYR A 311 -19.02 -10.81 0.17
CA TYR A 311 -18.59 -11.88 -0.73
C TYR A 311 -19.70 -12.17 -1.75
N THR A 312 -19.31 -12.40 -3.00
CA THR A 312 -20.26 -12.88 -4.01
C THR A 312 -20.64 -14.35 -3.74
N LEU A 313 -21.68 -14.85 -4.42
CA LEU A 313 -22.03 -16.27 -4.35
C LEU A 313 -20.85 -17.17 -4.73
N GLU A 314 -20.12 -16.81 -5.79
CA GLU A 314 -18.95 -17.57 -6.27
C GLU A 314 -17.82 -17.59 -5.24
N ASP A 315 -17.57 -16.48 -4.55
CA ASP A 315 -16.55 -16.43 -3.50
C ASP A 315 -16.93 -17.29 -2.30
N LEU A 316 -18.21 -17.29 -1.89
CA LEU A 316 -18.69 -18.17 -0.83
C LEU A 316 -18.60 -19.64 -1.23
N GLU A 317 -19.01 -20.00 -2.45
CA GLU A 317 -18.92 -21.39 -2.94
C GLU A 317 -17.46 -21.88 -2.99
N GLU A 318 -16.53 -21.03 -3.42
CA GLU A 318 -15.10 -21.32 -3.38
C GLU A 318 -14.58 -21.47 -1.95
N LEU A 319 -15.02 -20.63 -1.01
CA LEU A 319 -14.67 -20.75 0.42
C LEU A 319 -15.13 -22.11 0.99
N PHE A 320 -16.38 -22.50 0.73
CA PHE A 320 -16.90 -23.82 1.13
C PHE A 320 -16.16 -24.98 0.46
N PHE A 321 -15.75 -24.84 -0.80
CA PHE A 321 -14.92 -25.82 -1.49
C PHE A 321 -13.59 -26.03 -0.74
N LYS A 322 -12.92 -24.93 -0.36
CA LYS A 322 -11.68 -25.00 0.41
C LYS A 322 -11.88 -25.69 1.75
N HIS A 323 -12.92 -25.34 2.52
CA HIS A 323 -13.18 -26.01 3.80
C HIS A 323 -13.25 -27.54 3.69
N LYS A 324 -13.79 -28.04 2.58
CA LYS A 324 -13.94 -29.48 2.34
C LYS A 324 -12.65 -30.16 1.86
N TYR A 325 -11.83 -29.49 1.05
CA TYR A 325 -10.72 -30.13 0.32
C TYR A 325 -9.32 -29.59 0.67
N LYS A 326 -9.24 -28.61 1.57
CA LYS A 326 -7.99 -28.01 2.06
C LYS A 326 -7.11 -29.06 2.74
N LYS A 327 -5.85 -29.15 2.31
CA LYS A 327 -4.84 -30.05 2.89
C LYS A 327 -3.91 -29.28 3.83
N ASP A 328 -3.21 -30.01 4.68
CA ASP A 328 -2.19 -29.49 5.58
C ASP A 328 -0.94 -29.06 4.79
N LEU A 329 -0.65 -27.76 4.75
CA LEU A 329 0.51 -27.20 4.04
C LEU A 329 1.83 -27.76 4.57
N ASN A 330 1.91 -28.07 5.86
CA ASN A 330 3.15 -28.48 6.51
C ASN A 330 3.55 -29.91 6.12
N LYS A 331 2.63 -30.68 5.53
CA LYS A 331 2.86 -32.05 5.05
C LYS A 331 3.10 -32.14 3.53
N LEU A 332 3.07 -31.01 2.83
CA LEU A 332 3.36 -30.97 1.40
C LEU A 332 4.84 -31.17 1.11
N GLU A 333 5.09 -31.80 -0.03
CA GLU A 333 6.40 -31.88 -0.67
C GLU A 333 6.61 -30.63 -1.52
N ILE A 334 7.67 -29.89 -1.25
CA ILE A 334 8.05 -28.66 -1.97
C ILE A 334 8.81 -29.07 -3.21
N ASP A 335 8.44 -28.51 -4.37
CA ASP A 335 9.08 -28.82 -5.64
C ASP A 335 10.52 -28.27 -5.69
N LYS A 336 11.48 -29.16 -5.46
CA LYS A 336 12.92 -28.84 -5.44
C LYS A 336 13.45 -28.35 -6.79
N ASN A 337 12.77 -28.66 -7.90
CA ASN A 337 13.15 -28.15 -9.22
C ASN A 337 12.87 -26.65 -9.35
N ILE A 338 11.99 -26.12 -8.49
CA ILE A 338 11.69 -24.69 -8.39
C ILE A 338 12.51 -24.09 -7.24
N ALA A 339 12.39 -24.63 -6.02
CA ALA A 339 13.07 -24.12 -4.83
C ALA A 339 13.65 -25.28 -4.00
N GLY A 340 14.94 -25.58 -4.21
CA GLY A 340 15.63 -26.73 -3.60
C GLY A 340 16.69 -26.38 -2.56
N ARG A 341 17.02 -25.09 -2.39
CA ARG A 341 18.04 -24.65 -1.41
C ARG A 341 17.44 -24.65 0.00
N LEU A 342 18.28 -24.93 0.99
CA LEU A 342 17.86 -25.05 2.40
C LEU A 342 17.03 -23.84 2.85
N TYR A 343 17.58 -22.64 2.69
CA TYR A 343 16.95 -21.39 3.10
C TYR A 343 15.63 -21.11 2.35
N GLN A 344 15.47 -21.59 1.12
CA GLN A 344 14.23 -21.44 0.35
C GLN A 344 13.14 -22.34 0.93
N ILE A 345 13.46 -23.60 1.22
CA ILE A 345 12.54 -24.57 1.82
C ILE A 345 12.13 -24.08 3.22
N GLU A 346 13.08 -23.59 4.01
CA GLU A 346 12.86 -23.02 5.33
C GLU A 346 11.91 -21.81 5.27
N GLY A 347 12.17 -20.85 4.36
CA GLY A 347 11.32 -19.68 4.15
C GLY A 347 9.89 -20.06 3.74
N ILE A 348 9.73 -21.06 2.86
CA ILE A 348 8.41 -21.57 2.46
C ILE A 348 7.68 -22.20 3.66
N LYS A 349 8.37 -23.05 4.44
CA LYS A 349 7.79 -23.68 5.63
C LYS A 349 7.36 -22.66 6.68
N ARG A 350 8.14 -21.61 6.93
CA ARG A 350 7.73 -20.53 7.85
C ARG A 350 6.42 -19.86 7.44
N VAL A 351 6.23 -19.61 6.14
CA VAL A 351 4.97 -19.03 5.65
C VAL A 351 3.82 -20.01 5.80
N TYR A 352 4.03 -21.29 5.47
CA TYR A 352 3.01 -22.33 5.64
C TYR A 352 2.58 -22.50 7.09
N GLU A 353 3.52 -22.49 8.03
CA GLU A 353 3.25 -22.57 9.47
C GLU A 353 2.48 -21.34 9.94
N LYS A 354 2.94 -20.14 9.54
CA LYS A 354 2.26 -18.87 9.87
C LYS A 354 0.81 -18.88 9.37
N TYR A 355 0.56 -19.30 8.12
CA TYR A 355 -0.79 -19.40 7.57
C TYR A 355 -1.63 -20.51 8.20
N SER A 356 -1.02 -21.64 8.56
CA SER A 356 -1.68 -22.73 9.28
C SER A 356 -2.14 -22.31 10.68
N ASN A 357 -1.42 -21.38 11.30
CA ASN A 357 -1.77 -20.79 12.61
C ASN A 357 -2.80 -19.65 12.52
N GLY A 358 -3.43 -19.44 11.36
CA GLY A 358 -4.51 -18.46 11.18
C GLY A 358 -4.06 -17.05 10.79
N TYR A 359 -2.75 -16.77 10.76
CA TYR A 359 -2.24 -15.50 10.23
C TYR A 359 -2.45 -15.42 8.72
N ARG A 360 -2.67 -14.21 8.19
CA ARG A 360 -2.93 -14.00 6.76
C ARG A 360 -1.82 -13.26 6.02
N LYS A 361 -0.79 -12.81 6.73
CA LYS A 361 0.27 -11.97 6.16
C LYS A 361 1.65 -12.49 6.51
N ALA A 362 2.57 -12.40 5.54
CA ALA A 362 3.96 -12.80 5.70
C ALA A 362 4.89 -11.86 4.94
N LEU A 363 6.13 -11.71 5.44
CA LEU A 363 7.18 -10.90 4.82
C LEU A 363 8.45 -11.74 4.67
N LEU A 364 8.91 -11.93 3.44
CA LEU A 364 10.16 -12.61 3.10
C LEU A 364 11.20 -11.55 2.68
N VAL A 365 12.26 -11.44 3.46
CA VAL A 365 13.42 -10.60 3.18
C VAL A 365 14.52 -11.50 2.64
N MET A 366 14.92 -11.30 1.39
CA MET A 366 15.94 -12.15 0.76
C MET A 366 16.85 -11.33 -0.14
N ALA A 367 18.16 -11.51 -0.02
CA ALA A 367 19.15 -10.83 -0.85
C ALA A 367 18.84 -10.92 -2.37
N THR A 368 19.24 -9.90 -3.13
CA THR A 368 19.08 -9.91 -4.60
C THR A 368 19.88 -11.05 -5.22
N GLY A 369 19.29 -11.82 -6.13
CA GLY A 369 19.96 -12.96 -6.78
C GLY A 369 19.80 -14.31 -6.07
N THR A 370 19.20 -14.37 -4.88
CA THR A 370 19.00 -15.64 -4.11
C THR A 370 17.75 -16.44 -4.53
N GLY A 371 17.03 -16.00 -5.56
CA GLY A 371 15.87 -16.73 -6.09
C GLY A 371 14.54 -16.43 -5.38
N LYS A 372 14.30 -15.17 -4.97
CA LYS A 372 13.00 -14.68 -4.45
C LYS A 372 11.80 -15.16 -5.28
N THR A 373 11.84 -14.91 -6.59
CA THR A 373 10.75 -15.28 -7.51
C THR A 373 10.53 -16.79 -7.55
N ARG A 374 11.59 -17.60 -7.56
CA ARG A 374 11.48 -19.07 -7.52
C ARG A 374 10.87 -19.56 -6.21
N THR A 375 11.28 -18.96 -5.09
CA THR A 375 10.76 -19.28 -3.75
C THR A 375 9.25 -19.03 -3.68
N VAL A 376 8.76 -17.87 -4.15
CA VAL A 376 7.33 -17.57 -4.13
C VAL A 376 6.52 -18.40 -5.12
N ILE A 377 7.11 -18.81 -6.26
CA ILE A 377 6.46 -19.73 -7.20
C ILE A 377 6.25 -21.10 -6.54
N ALA A 378 7.29 -21.68 -5.93
CA ALA A 378 7.20 -22.97 -5.25
C ALA A 378 6.18 -22.94 -4.09
N LEU A 379 6.19 -21.86 -3.31
CA LEU A 379 5.20 -21.59 -2.27
C LEU A 379 3.78 -21.57 -2.85
N THR A 380 3.58 -20.80 -3.91
CA THR A 380 2.26 -20.63 -4.55
C THR A 380 1.75 -21.95 -5.10
N LYS A 381 2.61 -22.71 -5.78
CA LYS A 381 2.30 -24.04 -6.32
C LYS A 381 1.81 -24.98 -5.22
N GLY A 382 2.53 -25.07 -4.10
CA GLY A 382 2.10 -25.90 -2.97
C GLY A 382 0.78 -25.45 -2.34
N MET A 383 0.53 -24.14 -2.22
CA MET A 383 -0.77 -23.63 -1.76
C MET A 383 -1.92 -24.02 -2.68
N MET A 384 -1.71 -23.99 -4.01
CA MET A 384 -2.73 -24.43 -4.97
C MET A 384 -2.98 -25.93 -4.89
N GLU A 385 -1.93 -26.76 -4.82
CA GLU A 385 -2.03 -28.22 -4.69
C GLU A 385 -2.71 -28.69 -3.40
N ALA A 386 -2.64 -27.87 -2.35
CA ALA A 386 -3.35 -28.07 -1.09
C ALA A 386 -4.74 -27.42 -1.01
N ASN A 387 -5.24 -26.84 -2.12
CA ASN A 387 -6.53 -26.13 -2.16
C ASN A 387 -6.63 -24.99 -1.12
N TRP A 388 -5.52 -24.29 -0.84
CA TRP A 388 -5.54 -23.05 -0.07
C TRP A 388 -5.88 -21.85 -0.97
N THR A 389 -5.37 -21.87 -2.20
CA THR A 389 -5.47 -20.77 -3.15
C THR A 389 -5.88 -21.28 -4.53
N LYS A 390 -6.62 -20.47 -5.27
CA LYS A 390 -7.02 -20.71 -6.64
C LYS A 390 -6.72 -19.50 -7.53
N ARG A 391 -7.03 -18.29 -7.04
CA ARG A 391 -6.79 -17.03 -7.76
C ARG A 391 -5.69 -16.23 -7.05
N ILE A 392 -4.61 -15.94 -7.78
CA ILE A 392 -3.42 -15.27 -7.24
C ILE A 392 -3.16 -13.98 -8.01
N LEU A 393 -2.81 -12.91 -7.29
CA LEU A 393 -2.41 -11.63 -7.86
C LEU A 393 -0.96 -11.31 -7.50
N PHE A 394 -0.10 -11.22 -8.51
CA PHE A 394 1.27 -10.74 -8.40
C PHE A 394 1.36 -9.25 -8.75
N LEU A 395 1.88 -8.46 -7.82
CA LEU A 395 2.05 -7.01 -7.92
C LEU A 395 3.52 -6.63 -7.91
N ALA A 396 3.91 -5.73 -8.82
CA ALA A 396 5.23 -5.11 -8.84
C ALA A 396 5.15 -3.62 -9.22
N ASP A 397 6.22 -2.87 -8.92
CA ASP A 397 6.30 -1.43 -9.17
C ASP A 397 6.44 -1.09 -10.67
N ARG A 398 7.06 -1.98 -11.44
CA ARG A 398 7.39 -1.73 -12.86
C ARG A 398 6.88 -2.85 -13.76
N ASP A 399 6.46 -2.46 -14.95
CA ASP A 399 5.92 -3.39 -15.94
C ASP A 399 6.92 -4.48 -16.38
N GLU A 400 8.21 -4.14 -16.46
CA GLU A 400 9.25 -5.11 -16.77
C GLU A 400 9.37 -6.20 -15.69
N LEU A 401 9.19 -5.86 -14.40
CA LEU A 401 9.17 -6.87 -13.32
C LEU A 401 7.97 -7.80 -13.44
N VAL A 402 6.80 -7.24 -13.78
CA VAL A 402 5.57 -7.99 -14.04
C VAL A 402 5.77 -8.95 -15.22
N ARG A 403 6.38 -8.48 -16.32
CA ARG A 403 6.71 -9.31 -17.49
C ARG A 403 7.67 -10.43 -17.11
N GLN A 404 8.72 -10.13 -16.36
CA GLN A 404 9.71 -11.13 -15.94
C GLN A 404 9.11 -12.21 -15.03
N ALA A 405 8.28 -11.83 -14.06
CA ALA A 405 7.59 -12.79 -13.20
C ALA A 405 6.64 -13.72 -13.98
N LYS A 406 6.06 -13.23 -15.09
CA LYS A 406 5.13 -14.00 -15.92
C LYS A 406 5.82 -14.83 -17.03
N GLU A 407 6.83 -14.31 -17.72
CA GLU A 407 7.26 -14.83 -19.04
C GLU A 407 8.71 -15.33 -19.13
N ASN A 408 9.59 -15.00 -18.18
CA ASN A 408 11.00 -15.43 -18.23
C ASN A 408 11.20 -16.96 -18.07
N LYS A 409 12.42 -17.44 -18.34
CA LYS A 409 12.83 -18.83 -18.06
C LYS A 409 12.54 -19.26 -16.61
N ASN A 410 12.69 -18.37 -15.64
CA ASN A 410 12.41 -18.63 -14.21
C ASN A 410 11.08 -18.03 -13.73
N SER A 411 10.02 -18.12 -14.54
CA SER A 411 8.72 -17.47 -14.30
C SER A 411 7.60 -18.43 -13.89
N PHE A 412 6.46 -17.87 -13.48
CA PHE A 412 5.24 -18.64 -13.21
C PHE A 412 4.79 -19.46 -14.42
N LYS A 413 4.87 -18.92 -15.65
CA LYS A 413 4.45 -19.66 -16.85
C LYS A 413 5.34 -20.88 -17.12
N THR A 414 6.63 -20.82 -16.76
CA THR A 414 7.54 -21.96 -16.95
C THR A 414 7.29 -23.08 -15.94
N PHE A 415 7.07 -22.72 -14.67
CA PHE A 415 6.95 -23.71 -13.59
C PHE A 415 5.52 -24.15 -13.28
N MET A 416 4.52 -23.40 -13.75
CA MET A 416 3.09 -23.67 -13.61
C MET A 416 2.37 -23.48 -14.97
N PRO A 417 2.81 -24.18 -16.05
CA PRO A 417 2.28 -24.00 -17.40
C PRO A 417 0.80 -24.39 -17.55
N GLU A 418 0.29 -25.21 -16.65
CA GLU A 418 -1.11 -25.64 -16.60
C GLU A 418 -2.07 -24.54 -16.10
N GLN A 419 -1.54 -23.48 -15.49
CA GLN A 419 -2.35 -22.35 -15.00
C GLN A 419 -2.62 -21.32 -16.08
N ILE A 420 -3.86 -20.82 -16.12
CA ILE A 420 -4.23 -19.72 -17.00
C ILE A 420 -3.69 -18.43 -16.39
N SER A 421 -2.65 -17.87 -17.02
CA SER A 421 -2.02 -16.62 -16.58
C SER A 421 -2.44 -15.42 -17.44
N CYS A 422 -2.71 -14.29 -16.78
CA CYS A 422 -3.09 -13.04 -17.41
C CYS A 422 -2.18 -11.90 -16.92
N ARG A 423 -1.58 -11.17 -17.86
CA ARG A 423 -1.00 -9.86 -17.55
C ARG A 423 -2.11 -8.83 -17.60
N PHE A 424 -2.49 -8.29 -16.45
CA PHE A 424 -3.59 -7.38 -16.31
C PHE A 424 -3.20 -5.97 -16.79
N THR A 425 -3.97 -5.46 -17.74
CA THR A 425 -3.85 -4.14 -18.36
C THR A 425 -5.26 -3.56 -18.52
N GLY A 426 -5.38 -2.25 -18.75
CA GLY A 426 -6.71 -1.65 -18.96
C GLY A 426 -7.54 -2.33 -20.08
N LYS A 427 -6.88 -2.89 -21.10
CA LYS A 427 -7.50 -3.54 -22.25
C LYS A 427 -8.14 -4.91 -21.96
N ASN A 428 -7.68 -5.62 -20.94
CA ASN A 428 -8.19 -6.93 -20.54
C ASN A 428 -8.72 -6.91 -19.10
N SER A 429 -9.23 -5.75 -18.69
CA SER A 429 -9.68 -5.52 -17.31
C SER A 429 -10.91 -6.33 -16.89
N ASP A 430 -11.61 -6.92 -17.86
CA ASP A 430 -12.80 -7.77 -17.62
C ASP A 430 -12.46 -9.26 -17.56
N ASN A 431 -11.19 -9.66 -17.71
CA ASN A 431 -10.82 -11.08 -17.62
C ASN A 431 -11.06 -11.63 -16.20
N ARG A 432 -11.91 -12.66 -16.10
CA ARG A 432 -12.23 -13.38 -14.84
C ARG A 432 -11.88 -14.87 -14.88
N GLU A 433 -11.29 -15.35 -15.99
CA GLU A 433 -11.00 -16.78 -16.22
C GLU A 433 -9.60 -17.19 -15.77
N ALA A 434 -8.68 -16.22 -15.62
CA ALA A 434 -7.32 -16.51 -15.19
C ALA A 434 -7.26 -16.98 -13.73
N THR A 435 -6.25 -17.80 -13.42
CA THR A 435 -5.89 -18.18 -12.04
C THR A 435 -4.69 -17.38 -11.55
N LEU A 436 -3.79 -16.96 -12.44
CA LEU A 436 -2.63 -16.15 -12.12
C LEU A 436 -2.74 -14.76 -12.78
N TYR A 437 -2.81 -13.71 -11.98
CA TYR A 437 -2.90 -12.32 -12.43
C TYR A 437 -1.59 -11.60 -12.16
N PHE A 438 -1.08 -10.86 -13.15
CA PHE A 438 0.17 -10.10 -13.06
C PHE A 438 -0.12 -8.64 -13.37
N SER A 439 0.09 -7.73 -12.42
CA SER A 439 -0.21 -6.30 -12.60
C SER A 439 0.85 -5.41 -11.97
N THR A 440 0.97 -4.19 -12.48
CA THR A 440 1.64 -3.13 -11.72
C THR A 440 0.71 -2.59 -10.63
N TYR A 441 1.25 -2.03 -9.54
CA TYR A 441 0.45 -1.34 -8.52
C TYR A 441 -0.38 -0.20 -9.14
N GLN A 442 0.25 0.60 -10.02
CA GLN A 442 -0.39 1.72 -10.71
C GLN A 442 -1.56 1.30 -11.62
N THR A 443 -1.49 0.10 -12.21
CA THR A 443 -2.63 -0.41 -12.96
C THR A 443 -3.70 -0.91 -12.00
N MET A 444 -3.35 -1.74 -11.02
CA MET A 444 -4.34 -2.39 -10.16
C MET A 444 -5.13 -1.40 -9.29
N ILE A 445 -4.53 -0.27 -8.86
CA ILE A 445 -5.23 0.75 -8.08
C ILE A 445 -6.47 1.31 -8.79
N ASN A 446 -6.50 1.29 -10.13
CA ASN A 446 -7.63 1.78 -10.92
C ASN A 446 -8.73 0.74 -11.15
N TYR A 447 -8.48 -0.53 -10.82
CA TYR A 447 -9.36 -1.65 -11.18
C TYR A 447 -9.68 -2.59 -10.03
N TYR A 448 -9.01 -2.49 -8.87
CA TYR A 448 -9.24 -3.42 -7.76
C TYR A 448 -10.71 -3.48 -7.34
N SER A 449 -11.43 -2.36 -7.38
CA SER A 449 -12.85 -2.26 -7.04
C SER A 449 -13.81 -2.94 -8.04
N LYS A 450 -13.31 -3.35 -9.23
CA LYS A 450 -14.08 -4.16 -10.19
C LYS A 450 -14.06 -5.65 -9.87
N PHE A 451 -13.25 -6.07 -8.90
CA PHE A 451 -13.22 -7.44 -8.39
C PHE A 451 -13.98 -7.47 -7.08
N SER A 452 -14.54 -8.62 -6.70
CA SER A 452 -15.09 -8.77 -5.36
C SER A 452 -13.97 -8.81 -4.31
N VAL A 453 -14.29 -8.46 -3.06
CA VAL A 453 -13.31 -8.51 -1.96
C VAL A 453 -12.75 -9.92 -1.71
N GLY A 454 -13.53 -10.96 -2.01
CA GLY A 454 -13.12 -12.37 -1.89
C GLY A 454 -12.53 -12.97 -3.17
N PHE A 455 -12.23 -12.15 -4.19
CA PHE A 455 -11.81 -12.66 -5.49
C PHE A 455 -10.44 -13.34 -5.44
N PHE A 456 -9.42 -12.68 -4.86
CA PHE A 456 -8.07 -13.23 -4.77
C PHE A 456 -7.85 -13.97 -3.44
N ASP A 457 -7.19 -15.13 -3.52
CA ASP A 457 -6.85 -15.96 -2.36
C ASP A 457 -5.44 -15.73 -1.84
N LEU A 458 -4.58 -15.22 -2.73
CA LEU A 458 -3.22 -14.81 -2.44
C LEU A 458 -2.85 -13.55 -3.24
N VAL A 459 -2.30 -12.56 -2.57
CA VAL A 459 -1.64 -11.40 -3.18
C VAL A 459 -0.14 -11.44 -2.85
N ILE A 460 0.69 -11.36 -3.89
CA ILE A 460 2.15 -11.34 -3.80
C ILE A 460 2.62 -9.94 -4.16
N CYS A 461 3.35 -9.30 -3.26
CA CYS A 461 3.86 -7.94 -3.39
C CYS A 461 5.38 -7.98 -3.56
N ASP A 462 5.87 -7.74 -4.77
CA ASP A 462 7.31 -7.60 -5.02
C ASP A 462 7.80 -6.17 -4.69
N GLU A 463 9.04 -6.09 -4.21
CA GLU A 463 9.72 -4.88 -3.71
C GLU A 463 8.90 -4.07 -2.69
N SER A 464 8.45 -4.74 -1.63
CA SER A 464 7.43 -4.24 -0.70
C SER A 464 7.82 -3.05 0.19
N HIS A 465 8.92 -2.35 -0.08
CA HIS A 465 9.52 -1.34 0.80
C HIS A 465 9.44 0.12 0.29
N ARG A 466 9.00 0.39 -0.95
CA ARG A 466 9.12 1.73 -1.59
C ARG A 466 7.84 2.56 -1.69
N SER A 467 6.71 1.95 -2.04
CA SER A 467 5.51 2.69 -2.49
C SER A 467 4.19 2.15 -1.92
N ILE A 468 4.20 0.94 -1.37
CA ILE A 468 3.01 0.23 -0.91
C ILE A 468 2.31 0.97 0.24
N TYR A 469 3.09 1.58 1.15
CA TYR A 469 2.58 2.12 2.42
C TYR A 469 1.65 3.31 2.31
N LYS A 470 1.80 4.11 1.25
CA LYS A 470 1.02 5.33 1.10
C LYS A 470 -0.01 5.17 0.01
N THR A 471 0.42 4.99 -1.24
CA THR A 471 -0.50 5.10 -2.39
C THR A 471 -1.26 3.81 -2.68
N TYR A 472 -0.71 2.64 -2.34
CA TYR A 472 -1.23 1.34 -2.81
C TYR A 472 -1.76 0.43 -1.69
N ARG A 473 -1.80 0.94 -0.45
CA ARG A 473 -2.31 0.23 0.73
C ARG A 473 -3.76 -0.23 0.53
N ASP A 474 -4.57 0.58 -0.13
CA ASP A 474 -5.96 0.28 -0.47
C ASP A 474 -6.10 -1.08 -1.18
N ILE A 475 -5.23 -1.40 -2.14
CA ILE A 475 -5.30 -2.68 -2.86
C ILE A 475 -5.16 -3.86 -1.88
N LEU A 476 -4.25 -3.75 -0.92
CA LEU A 476 -3.92 -4.81 0.02
C LEU A 476 -4.95 -4.97 1.14
N GLU A 477 -5.64 -3.88 1.48
CA GLU A 477 -6.71 -3.92 2.47
C GLU A 477 -8.06 -4.29 1.86
N TYR A 478 -8.27 -4.00 0.57
CA TYR A 478 -9.51 -4.31 -0.15
C TYR A 478 -9.80 -5.81 -0.21
N PHE A 479 -8.79 -6.57 -0.65
CA PHE A 479 -8.93 -8.01 -0.83
C PHE A 479 -8.81 -8.73 0.51
N ASP A 480 -9.83 -9.50 0.85
CA ASP A 480 -9.79 -10.37 2.00
C ASP A 480 -9.01 -11.65 1.66
N THR A 481 -7.70 -11.56 1.70
CA THR A 481 -6.79 -12.55 1.09
C THR A 481 -5.60 -12.90 2.00
N HIS A 482 -4.80 -13.90 1.62
CA HIS A 482 -3.44 -14.04 2.16
C HIS A 482 -2.49 -13.08 1.41
N ILE A 483 -1.51 -12.51 2.11
CA ILE A 483 -0.58 -11.52 1.53
C ILE A 483 0.86 -11.94 1.82
N ILE A 484 1.71 -11.93 0.79
CA ILE A 484 3.15 -12.15 0.89
C ILE A 484 3.88 -10.91 0.39
N GLY A 485 4.68 -10.29 1.24
CA GLY A 485 5.66 -9.27 0.87
C GLY A 485 7.00 -9.90 0.53
N LEU A 486 7.60 -9.49 -0.59
CA LEU A 486 8.96 -9.85 -0.98
C LEU A 486 9.81 -8.58 -1.04
N THR A 487 10.99 -8.61 -0.42
CA THR A 487 11.92 -7.48 -0.49
C THR A 487 13.36 -7.94 -0.49
N ALA A 488 14.22 -7.18 -1.19
CA ALA A 488 15.66 -7.35 -1.15
C ALA A 488 16.36 -6.45 -0.12
N THR A 489 15.62 -5.49 0.44
CA THR A 489 16.13 -4.50 1.38
C THR A 489 16.41 -5.18 2.72
N PRO A 490 17.64 -5.06 3.29
CA PRO A 490 17.94 -5.64 4.60
C PRO A 490 17.00 -5.09 5.69
N VAL A 491 16.76 -5.92 6.71
CA VAL A 491 15.79 -5.68 7.79
C VAL A 491 15.95 -4.30 8.44
N ASP A 492 17.18 -3.90 8.77
CA ASP A 492 17.51 -2.62 9.41
C ASP A 492 17.09 -1.36 8.62
N PHE A 493 16.77 -1.51 7.33
CA PHE A 493 16.37 -0.42 6.43
C PHE A 493 14.91 -0.49 6.00
N ILE A 494 14.19 -1.49 6.48
CA ILE A 494 12.76 -1.59 6.27
C ILE A 494 12.07 -0.62 7.23
N GLU A 495 11.19 0.25 6.72
CA GLU A 495 10.44 1.17 7.58
C GLU A 495 9.54 0.40 8.54
N ARG A 496 9.39 0.88 9.79
CA ARG A 496 8.49 0.29 10.80
C ARG A 496 7.08 -0.01 10.28
N ASN A 497 6.53 0.91 9.48
CA ASN A 497 5.22 0.76 8.84
C ASN A 497 5.11 -0.49 7.95
N THR A 498 6.25 -0.98 7.43
CA THR A 498 6.34 -2.23 6.66
C THR A 498 6.07 -3.44 7.50
N PHE A 499 6.72 -3.54 8.64
CA PHE A 499 6.49 -4.63 9.58
C PHE A 499 5.04 -4.62 10.06
N ASP A 500 4.50 -3.44 10.37
CA ASP A 500 3.10 -3.28 10.78
C ASP A 500 2.11 -3.76 9.71
N LEU A 501 2.35 -3.44 8.43
CA LEU A 501 1.47 -3.87 7.33
C LEU A 501 1.40 -5.39 7.19
N PHE A 502 2.51 -6.09 7.41
CA PHE A 502 2.61 -7.55 7.29
C PHE A 502 2.43 -8.29 8.62
N ASN A 503 1.97 -7.60 9.67
CA ASN A 503 1.81 -8.15 11.03
C ASN A 503 3.09 -8.87 11.50
N CYS A 504 4.21 -8.15 11.39
CA CYS A 504 5.52 -8.56 11.89
C CYS A 504 5.82 -7.71 13.13
N GLU A 505 5.99 -8.35 14.28
CA GLU A 505 6.29 -7.65 15.54
C GLU A 505 7.79 -7.36 15.65
N ALA A 506 8.15 -6.30 16.38
CA ALA A 506 9.54 -5.98 16.75
C ALA A 506 10.58 -5.95 15.60
N GLU A 507 10.16 -5.54 14.39
CA GLU A 507 11.03 -5.49 13.20
C GLU A 507 11.56 -6.88 12.75
N ASP A 508 10.85 -7.96 13.14
CA ASP A 508 11.19 -9.34 12.78
C ASP A 508 10.37 -9.85 11.58
N PRO A 509 10.96 -10.00 10.38
CA PRO A 509 10.23 -10.52 9.22
C PRO A 509 9.87 -11.99 9.41
N THR A 510 8.93 -12.51 8.61
CA THR A 510 8.59 -13.94 8.65
C THR A 510 9.77 -14.82 8.24
N PHE A 511 10.65 -14.30 7.39
CA PHE A 511 11.90 -14.93 7.03
C PHE A 511 12.92 -13.88 6.57
N ASN A 512 14.18 -14.10 6.89
CA ASN A 512 15.30 -13.28 6.43
C ASN A 512 16.42 -14.18 5.91
N PHE A 513 16.95 -13.87 4.73
CA PHE A 513 18.18 -14.43 4.19
C PHE A 513 19.06 -13.30 3.63
N SER A 514 20.13 -12.98 4.35
CA SER A 514 20.95 -11.80 4.10
C SER A 514 21.92 -11.99 2.93
N VAL A 515 22.54 -10.90 2.48
CA VAL A 515 23.61 -10.99 1.47
C VAL A 515 24.84 -11.68 2.07
N ASP A 516 25.11 -11.43 3.35
CA ASP A 516 26.26 -12.01 4.06
C ASP A 516 26.13 -13.52 4.18
N GLU A 517 24.94 -14.03 4.49
CA GLU A 517 24.67 -15.48 4.50
C GLU A 517 24.86 -16.09 3.11
N ALA A 518 24.52 -15.35 2.04
CA ALA A 518 24.67 -15.81 0.67
C ALA A 518 26.13 -15.83 0.18
N TRP A 519 26.96 -14.89 0.62
CA TRP A 519 28.39 -14.81 0.31
C TRP A 519 29.21 -15.84 1.12
N ASN A 520 28.91 -15.99 2.41
CA ASN A 520 29.64 -16.89 3.29
C ASN A 520 29.28 -18.37 3.12
N HIS A 521 28.22 -18.68 2.36
CA HIS A 521 27.89 -20.07 2.03
C HIS A 521 28.97 -20.72 1.16
N ILE A 522 29.19 -22.03 1.27
CA ILE A 522 30.20 -22.75 0.48
C ILE A 522 29.57 -23.91 -0.31
N PRO A 523 29.53 -23.90 -1.66
CA PRO A 523 29.97 -22.81 -2.51
C PRO A 523 29.07 -21.58 -2.35
N PRO A 524 29.58 -20.37 -2.63
CA PRO A 524 28.80 -19.15 -2.51
C PRO A 524 27.51 -19.22 -3.32
N TYR A 525 26.41 -18.75 -2.72
CA TYR A 525 25.16 -18.54 -3.45
C TYR A 525 25.19 -17.26 -4.27
N LEU A 526 25.99 -16.27 -3.84
CA LEU A 526 26.26 -15.01 -4.52
C LEU A 526 27.78 -14.75 -4.55
N ILE A 527 28.24 -14.02 -5.56
CA ILE A 527 29.64 -13.61 -5.70
C ILE A 527 29.85 -12.30 -4.95
N GLU A 528 30.98 -12.18 -4.24
CA GLU A 528 31.44 -10.95 -3.59
C GLU A 528 32.11 -10.00 -4.61
N PRO A 529 31.85 -8.68 -4.56
CA PRO A 529 32.49 -7.73 -5.46
C PRO A 529 33.96 -7.45 -5.10
N ARG A 530 34.80 -7.30 -6.13
CA ARG A 530 36.06 -6.56 -6.06
C ARG A 530 35.80 -5.07 -6.32
N VAL A 531 36.20 -4.17 -5.41
CA VAL A 531 35.89 -2.74 -5.53
C VAL A 531 37.14 -1.93 -5.88
N ILE A 532 37.03 -1.11 -6.92
CA ILE A 532 38.07 -0.19 -7.40
C ILE A 532 37.55 1.24 -7.22
N ASP A 533 38.18 2.01 -6.35
CA ASP A 533 37.96 3.46 -6.26
C ASP A 533 38.62 4.12 -7.47
N ALA A 534 37.80 4.76 -8.32
CA ALA A 534 38.19 5.41 -9.56
C ALA A 534 37.80 6.90 -9.55
N THR A 535 38.10 7.60 -8.46
CA THR A 535 37.80 9.02 -8.27
C THR A 535 38.88 9.97 -8.83
N THR A 536 38.49 11.22 -9.07
CA THR A 536 39.41 12.34 -9.41
C THR A 536 39.27 13.50 -8.41
N ASP A 537 40.09 14.56 -8.51
CA ASP A 537 39.91 15.78 -7.71
C ASP A 537 38.61 16.51 -8.06
N PHE A 538 38.23 16.58 -9.35
CA PHE A 538 36.96 17.18 -9.79
C PHE A 538 35.77 16.57 -9.04
N LEU A 539 35.69 15.23 -8.97
CA LEU A 539 34.59 14.53 -8.28
C LEU A 539 34.63 14.70 -6.75
N ARG A 540 35.82 14.93 -6.17
CA ARG A 540 36.00 15.10 -4.71
C ARG A 540 35.68 16.52 -4.23
N LYS A 541 36.12 17.54 -4.97
CA LYS A 541 36.18 18.93 -4.48
C LYS A 541 35.26 19.90 -5.23
N GLY A 542 34.70 19.52 -6.38
CA GLY A 542 34.06 20.49 -7.27
C GLY A 542 35.10 21.19 -8.15
N ILE A 543 34.69 22.27 -8.80
CA ILE A 543 35.58 23.10 -9.60
C ILE A 543 35.33 24.58 -9.29
N LYS A 544 36.39 25.28 -8.89
CA LYS A 544 36.40 26.71 -8.61
C LYS A 544 37.50 27.36 -9.40
N TYR A 545 37.19 28.42 -10.14
CA TYR A 545 38.17 29.11 -10.97
C TYR A 545 39.37 29.63 -10.17
N SER A 546 39.14 30.12 -8.95
CA SER A 546 40.17 30.55 -7.99
C SER A 546 41.15 29.44 -7.56
N GLN A 547 40.75 28.17 -7.72
CA GLN A 547 41.53 26.99 -7.31
C GLN A 547 42.13 26.21 -8.50
N MET A 548 41.92 26.69 -9.72
CA MET A 548 42.49 26.10 -10.95
C MET A 548 43.97 26.46 -11.13
N THR A 549 44.71 25.60 -11.83
CA THR A 549 46.07 25.89 -12.31
C THR A 549 46.05 26.90 -13.47
N ASP A 550 47.17 27.58 -13.71
CA ASP A 550 47.29 28.55 -14.81
C ASP A 550 46.99 27.96 -16.20
N LYS A 551 47.26 26.66 -16.38
CA LYS A 551 46.94 25.94 -17.62
C LYS A 551 45.44 25.65 -17.75
N GLN A 552 44.76 25.33 -16.65
CA GLN A 552 43.31 25.08 -16.65
C GLN A 552 42.52 26.40 -16.85
N ARG A 553 42.97 27.51 -16.24
CA ARG A 553 42.37 28.83 -16.49
C ARG A 553 42.45 29.23 -17.96
N LYS A 554 43.61 29.05 -18.59
CA LYS A 554 43.76 29.27 -20.04
C LYS A 554 42.82 28.42 -20.89
N GLN A 555 42.63 27.14 -20.55
CA GLN A 555 41.68 26.26 -21.25
C GLN A 555 40.23 26.74 -21.10
N VAL A 556 39.84 27.18 -19.90
CA VAL A 556 38.51 27.75 -19.63
C VAL A 556 38.26 29.00 -20.47
N ASP A 557 39.24 29.90 -20.51
CA ASP A 557 39.15 31.15 -21.27
C ASP A 557 39.14 30.88 -22.80
N GLU A 558 39.90 29.89 -23.27
CA GLU A 558 39.96 29.45 -24.68
C GLU A 558 38.66 28.76 -25.15
N GLU A 559 37.96 28.05 -24.26
CA GLU A 559 36.64 27.44 -24.53
C GLU A 559 35.48 28.45 -24.43
N GLY A 560 35.77 29.71 -24.06
CA GLY A 560 34.81 30.81 -24.05
C GLY A 560 33.89 30.85 -22.82
N TYR A 561 34.30 30.24 -21.71
CA TYR A 561 33.57 30.31 -20.44
C TYR A 561 34.00 31.55 -19.63
N ASP A 562 33.05 32.15 -18.91
CA ASP A 562 33.36 33.21 -17.95
C ASP A 562 33.91 32.59 -16.65
N GLY A 563 35.16 32.89 -16.32
CA GLY A 563 35.85 32.39 -15.13
C GLY A 563 35.16 32.78 -13.82
N ASP A 564 34.49 33.94 -13.77
CA ASP A 564 33.77 34.42 -12.58
C ASP A 564 32.45 33.66 -12.35
N GLU A 565 31.95 32.94 -13.36
CA GLU A 565 30.77 32.06 -13.26
C GLU A 565 31.12 30.61 -12.86
N ILE A 566 32.40 30.25 -12.76
CA ILE A 566 32.86 28.89 -12.43
C ILE A 566 33.15 28.76 -10.93
N GLU A 567 32.07 28.68 -10.16
CA GLU A 567 32.05 28.30 -8.74
C GLU A 567 31.08 27.12 -8.50
N PHE A 568 31.48 25.92 -8.91
CA PHE A 568 30.64 24.73 -8.73
C PHE A 568 31.14 23.91 -7.55
N ASP A 569 30.28 23.75 -6.55
CA ASP A 569 30.54 22.86 -5.42
C ASP A 569 30.18 21.41 -5.76
N LYS A 570 30.38 20.51 -4.78
CA LYS A 570 30.03 19.10 -4.93
C LYS A 570 28.57 18.88 -5.32
N LYS A 571 27.61 19.68 -4.82
CA LYS A 571 26.18 19.55 -5.12
C LYS A 571 25.83 19.98 -6.55
N ASP A 572 26.60 20.90 -7.13
CA ASP A 572 26.42 21.29 -8.54
C ASP A 572 26.89 20.18 -9.50
N LEU A 573 27.96 19.45 -9.18
CA LEU A 573 28.43 18.27 -9.95
C LEU A 573 27.36 17.17 -10.07
N GLU A 574 26.55 17.03 -9.03
CA GLU A 574 25.50 16.03 -8.94
C GLU A 574 24.34 16.32 -9.91
N LYS A 575 24.13 17.60 -10.28
CA LYS A 575 22.92 18.03 -10.99
C LYS A 575 23.15 18.71 -12.34
N LYS A 576 24.23 19.47 -12.51
CA LYS A 576 24.33 20.46 -13.61
C LYS A 576 25.59 20.38 -14.45
N ILE A 577 26.71 19.92 -13.89
CA ILE A 577 28.02 20.03 -14.55
C ILE A 577 28.72 18.67 -14.65
N THR A 578 29.46 18.43 -15.73
CA THR A 578 30.32 17.25 -15.92
C THR A 578 31.60 17.65 -16.66
N ASN A 579 32.67 16.88 -16.50
CA ASN A 579 33.93 17.11 -17.20
C ASN A 579 34.24 15.94 -18.15
N LYS A 580 34.73 16.22 -19.37
CA LYS A 580 35.06 15.18 -20.34
C LYS A 580 36.28 14.37 -19.90
N ASP A 581 37.36 15.02 -19.44
CA ASP A 581 38.59 14.34 -19.02
C ASP A 581 38.34 13.34 -17.88
N THR A 582 37.53 13.73 -16.88
CA THR A 582 37.08 12.83 -15.80
C THR A 582 36.33 11.60 -16.33
N ASN A 583 35.44 11.79 -17.31
CA ASN A 583 34.69 10.67 -17.90
C ASN A 583 35.57 9.77 -18.79
N LYS A 584 36.50 10.36 -19.54
CA LYS A 584 37.52 9.62 -20.30
C LYS A 584 38.37 8.76 -19.35
N PHE A 585 38.74 9.29 -18.18
CA PHE A 585 39.44 8.53 -17.14
C PHE A 585 38.62 7.35 -16.59
N ILE A 586 37.33 7.53 -16.29
CA ILE A 586 36.45 6.45 -15.83
C ILE A 586 36.35 5.34 -16.90
N LEU A 587 36.09 5.71 -18.16
CA LEU A 587 35.97 4.76 -19.27
C LEU A 587 37.29 4.02 -19.54
N LYS A 588 38.42 4.73 -19.47
CA LYS A 588 39.75 4.13 -19.60
C LYS A 588 40.03 3.13 -18.48
N THR A 589 39.74 3.50 -17.24
CA THR A 589 39.94 2.61 -16.08
C THR A 589 39.12 1.33 -16.21
N LEU A 590 37.86 1.43 -16.68
CA LEU A 590 37.03 0.27 -17.01
C LEU A 590 37.69 -0.62 -18.06
N MET A 591 38.21 -0.07 -19.15
CA MET A 591 38.79 -0.86 -20.24
C MET A 591 40.14 -1.48 -19.89
N ASP A 592 40.93 -0.81 -19.05
CA ASP A 592 42.26 -1.25 -18.62
C ASP A 592 42.18 -2.32 -17.54
N GLN A 593 41.25 -2.21 -16.58
CA GLN A 593 41.19 -3.06 -15.38
C GLN A 593 39.91 -3.92 -15.29
N GLY A 594 38.94 -3.72 -16.18
CA GLY A 594 37.70 -4.48 -16.20
C GLY A 594 37.92 -5.92 -16.64
N ILE A 595 37.08 -6.80 -16.09
CA ILE A 595 37.11 -8.23 -16.40
C ILE A 595 36.67 -8.42 -17.85
N LYS A 596 37.48 -9.17 -18.61
CA LYS A 596 37.29 -9.49 -20.02
C LYS A 596 36.77 -10.91 -20.19
N VAL A 597 35.95 -11.12 -21.22
CA VAL A 597 35.44 -12.44 -21.62
C VAL A 597 35.84 -12.65 -23.07
N GLY A 598 36.79 -13.55 -23.32
CA GLY A 598 37.51 -13.62 -24.59
C GLY A 598 38.31 -12.34 -24.85
N ASP A 599 38.26 -11.85 -26.09
CA ASP A 599 39.03 -10.66 -26.53
C ASP A 599 38.37 -9.32 -26.15
N TYR A 600 37.14 -9.36 -25.61
CA TYR A 600 36.35 -8.17 -25.32
C TYR A 600 36.14 -7.96 -23.83
N ILE A 601 35.79 -6.73 -23.47
CA ILE A 601 35.27 -6.44 -22.13
C ILE A 601 34.03 -7.30 -21.87
N GLY A 602 33.94 -7.91 -20.69
CA GLY A 602 32.76 -8.68 -20.31
C GLY A 602 31.53 -7.79 -20.15
N LYS A 603 30.35 -8.39 -19.99
CA LYS A 603 29.11 -7.61 -19.88
C LYS A 603 29.18 -6.64 -18.70
N THR A 604 28.88 -5.38 -18.98
CA THR A 604 29.13 -4.23 -18.11
C THR A 604 27.91 -3.32 -18.03
N ILE A 605 27.59 -2.81 -16.84
CA ILE A 605 26.60 -1.74 -16.68
C ILE A 605 27.27 -0.47 -16.15
N ILE A 606 27.06 0.65 -16.85
CA ILE A 606 27.47 1.98 -16.39
C ILE A 606 26.24 2.75 -15.90
N PHE A 607 26.25 3.15 -14.64
CA PHE A 607 25.16 3.89 -14.01
C PHE A 607 25.42 5.40 -14.06
N ALA A 608 24.84 6.06 -15.06
CA ALA A 608 25.00 7.48 -15.32
C ALA A 608 24.03 8.35 -14.50
N LYS A 609 24.47 9.55 -14.09
CA LYS A 609 23.64 10.50 -13.34
C LYS A 609 22.43 11.09 -14.07
N SER A 610 22.48 11.19 -15.40
CA SER A 610 21.41 11.79 -16.21
C SER A 610 21.43 11.28 -17.66
N LYS A 611 20.36 11.54 -18.43
CA LYS A 611 20.27 11.18 -19.85
C LYS A 611 21.39 11.83 -20.67
N ASN A 612 21.68 13.11 -20.40
CA ASN A 612 22.77 13.83 -21.07
C ASN A 612 24.13 13.23 -20.72
N HIS A 613 24.34 12.81 -19.47
CA HIS A 613 25.56 12.14 -19.06
C HIS A 613 25.73 10.78 -19.73
N ALA A 614 24.66 10.00 -19.84
CA ALA A 614 24.69 8.71 -20.53
C ALA A 614 25.09 8.85 -22.01
N ASN A 615 24.49 9.83 -22.70
CA ASN A 615 24.82 10.13 -24.11
C ASN A 615 26.26 10.66 -24.26
N LEU A 616 26.74 11.47 -23.30
CA LEU A 616 28.12 11.94 -23.29
C LEU A 616 29.10 10.77 -23.12
N LEU A 617 28.84 9.86 -22.18
CA LEU A 617 29.67 8.68 -21.95
C LEU A 617 29.75 7.80 -23.20
N ASP A 618 28.62 7.58 -23.89
CA ASP A 618 28.58 6.83 -25.16
C ASP A 618 29.40 7.53 -26.26
N SER A 619 29.21 8.84 -26.43
CA SER A 619 29.97 9.63 -27.40
C SER A 619 31.48 9.59 -27.12
N LEU A 620 31.89 9.77 -25.86
CA LEU A 620 33.30 9.72 -25.46
C LEU A 620 33.89 8.32 -25.63
N PHE A 621 33.11 7.27 -25.34
CA PHE A 621 33.55 5.90 -25.55
C PHE A 621 33.84 5.63 -27.03
N ASN A 622 32.93 6.03 -27.91
CA ASN A 622 33.09 5.86 -29.36
C ASN A 622 34.22 6.71 -29.96
N GLU A 623 34.49 7.89 -29.39
CA GLU A 623 35.67 8.70 -29.72
C GLU A 623 36.99 8.02 -29.31
N MET A 624 37.04 7.45 -28.11
CA MET A 624 38.24 6.81 -27.57
C MET A 624 38.54 5.45 -28.18
N TYR A 625 37.49 4.72 -28.58
CA TYR A 625 37.60 3.35 -29.06
C TYR A 625 36.88 3.14 -30.43
N PRO A 626 37.30 3.86 -31.49
CA PRO A 626 36.65 3.81 -32.80
C PRO A 626 36.69 2.41 -33.44
N GLN A 627 37.62 1.54 -33.04
CA GLN A 627 37.75 0.17 -33.56
C GLN A 627 36.48 -0.68 -33.37
N TYR A 628 35.62 -0.36 -32.41
CA TYR A 628 34.38 -1.11 -32.16
C TYR A 628 33.18 -0.62 -32.98
N ASN A 629 33.35 0.42 -33.82
CA ASN A 629 32.34 0.93 -34.74
C ASN A 629 30.97 1.19 -34.09
N GLY A 630 30.94 1.68 -32.84
CA GLY A 630 29.70 1.97 -32.12
C GLY A 630 28.87 0.76 -31.68
N LYS A 631 29.39 -0.46 -31.78
CA LYS A 631 28.64 -1.69 -31.47
C LYS A 631 28.77 -2.17 -30.02
N LEU A 632 29.82 -1.72 -29.32
CA LEU A 632 30.14 -2.25 -27.99
C LEU A 632 29.24 -1.66 -26.89
N THR A 633 28.80 -0.42 -27.05
CA THR A 633 27.96 0.31 -26.09
C THR A 633 26.50 0.40 -26.56
N ALA A 634 25.57 0.47 -25.60
CA ALA A 634 24.20 0.88 -25.85
C ALA A 634 23.68 1.73 -24.69
N VAL A 635 23.05 2.85 -25.02
CA VAL A 635 22.40 3.73 -24.03
C VAL A 635 20.96 3.27 -23.82
N ILE A 636 20.55 3.08 -22.55
CA ILE A 636 19.25 2.53 -22.17
C ILE A 636 18.60 3.36 -21.05
N TYR A 637 17.64 4.23 -21.41
CA TYR A 637 16.80 5.00 -20.49
C TYR A 637 15.34 5.14 -20.98
N SER A 638 14.47 5.72 -20.14
CA SER A 638 13.00 5.72 -20.31
C SER A 638 12.48 6.21 -21.67
N ASP A 639 13.08 7.26 -22.24
CA ASP A 639 12.55 7.94 -23.43
C ASP A 639 12.93 7.24 -24.74
N ILE A 640 13.82 6.23 -24.68
CA ILE A 640 14.16 5.43 -25.84
C ILE A 640 12.96 4.53 -26.17
N LYS A 641 12.46 4.64 -27.40
CA LYS A 641 11.28 3.90 -27.88
C LYS A 641 11.50 2.39 -27.81
N ASP A 642 12.60 1.91 -28.39
CA ASP A 642 12.93 0.49 -28.52
C ASP A 642 13.80 -0.04 -27.37
N LYS A 643 13.68 0.55 -26.17
CA LYS A 643 14.48 0.15 -25.00
C LYS A 643 14.36 -1.32 -24.65
N SER A 644 13.18 -1.93 -24.82
CA SER A 644 12.97 -3.36 -24.53
C SER A 644 13.82 -4.24 -25.44
N VAL A 645 13.96 -3.87 -26.72
CA VAL A 645 14.81 -4.56 -27.69
C VAL A 645 16.28 -4.46 -27.27
N LEU A 646 16.75 -3.26 -26.90
CA LEU A 646 18.13 -3.06 -26.44
C LEU A 646 18.46 -3.88 -25.18
N ILE A 647 17.50 -4.00 -24.25
CA ILE A 647 17.65 -4.84 -23.05
C ILE A 647 17.75 -6.32 -23.42
N GLU A 648 16.91 -6.80 -24.34
CA GLU A 648 16.94 -8.19 -24.82
C GLU A 648 18.25 -8.49 -25.55
N LYS A 649 18.73 -7.60 -26.42
CA LYS A 649 20.05 -7.72 -27.04
C LYS A 649 21.17 -7.77 -26.02
N PHE A 650 21.16 -6.87 -25.04
CA PHE A 650 22.15 -6.89 -23.96
C PHE A 650 22.08 -8.17 -23.11
N LYS A 651 20.92 -8.83 -23.01
CA LYS A 651 20.76 -10.11 -22.30
C LYS A 651 21.27 -11.30 -23.10
N ASP A 652 20.83 -11.41 -24.35
CA ASP A 652 20.88 -12.67 -25.11
C ASP A 652 21.88 -12.66 -26.27
N GLU A 653 22.31 -11.48 -26.74
CA GLU A 653 23.31 -11.34 -27.81
C GLU A 653 24.69 -10.99 -27.24
N ASP A 654 25.75 -11.22 -28.02
CA ASP A 654 27.12 -10.91 -27.60
C ASP A 654 27.36 -9.39 -27.48
N PHE A 655 26.78 -8.62 -28.42
CA PHE A 655 26.82 -7.16 -28.44
C PHE A 655 25.40 -6.60 -28.23
N PRO A 656 25.25 -5.49 -27.50
CA PRO A 656 26.28 -4.69 -26.83
C PRO A 656 26.84 -5.39 -25.58
N ARG A 657 28.11 -5.09 -25.24
CA ARG A 657 28.77 -5.56 -24.00
C ARG A 657 28.67 -4.52 -22.88
N ILE A 658 28.48 -3.24 -23.20
CA ILE A 658 28.36 -2.15 -22.21
C ILE A 658 26.97 -1.52 -22.32
N ALA A 659 26.17 -1.61 -21.27
CA ALA A 659 24.89 -0.91 -21.17
C ALA A 659 25.02 0.34 -20.27
N ILE A 660 24.75 1.52 -20.82
CA ILE A 660 24.80 2.79 -20.10
C ILE A 660 23.36 3.19 -19.70
N SER A 661 23.06 3.21 -18.40
CA SER A 661 21.70 3.46 -17.90
C SER A 661 21.64 4.52 -16.80
N VAL A 662 20.47 5.14 -16.63
CA VAL A 662 20.24 6.17 -15.61
C VAL A 662 19.52 5.59 -14.39
N ASP A 663 18.35 4.97 -14.57
CA ASP A 663 17.56 4.33 -13.49
C ASP A 663 16.90 3.02 -13.95
N LEU A 664 17.05 2.64 -15.23
CA LEU A 664 16.26 1.57 -15.82
C LEU A 664 16.86 0.20 -15.49
N LEU A 665 18.19 0.11 -15.47
CA LEU A 665 18.92 -1.13 -15.14
C LEU A 665 19.29 -1.26 -13.66
N ASP A 666 18.98 -0.26 -12.82
CA ASP A 666 19.19 -0.31 -11.37
C ASP A 666 18.42 -1.47 -10.72
N THR A 667 17.22 -1.76 -11.24
CA THR A 667 16.29 -2.78 -10.72
C THR A 667 15.74 -3.68 -11.82
N GLY A 668 15.56 -4.96 -11.53
CA GLY A 668 14.74 -5.83 -12.38
C GLY A 668 15.35 -6.21 -13.72
N ILE A 669 16.68 -6.29 -13.84
CA ILE A 669 17.33 -6.99 -14.95
C ILE A 669 18.08 -8.23 -14.43
N ASP A 670 18.02 -9.31 -15.22
CA ASP A 670 18.59 -10.62 -14.94
C ASP A 670 19.57 -11.00 -16.06
N VAL A 671 20.87 -10.73 -15.84
CA VAL A 671 21.97 -11.09 -16.75
C VAL A 671 23.11 -11.66 -15.88
N PRO A 672 23.22 -12.99 -15.75
CA PRO A 672 24.26 -13.63 -14.94
C PRO A 672 25.71 -13.29 -15.38
N GLU A 673 25.90 -13.07 -16.68
CA GLU A 673 27.19 -12.78 -17.33
C GLU A 673 27.82 -11.42 -16.97
N ILE A 674 27.11 -10.55 -16.23
CA ILE A 674 27.65 -9.23 -15.86
C ILE A 674 28.85 -9.40 -14.93
N VAL A 675 30.03 -8.95 -15.36
CA VAL A 675 31.28 -9.01 -14.60
C VAL A 675 31.82 -7.64 -14.19
N ASN A 676 31.27 -6.54 -14.74
CA ASN A 676 31.69 -5.19 -14.37
C ASN A 676 30.48 -4.28 -14.09
N LEU A 677 30.58 -3.46 -13.04
CA LEU A 677 29.63 -2.38 -12.73
C LEU A 677 30.38 -1.07 -12.56
N VAL A 678 29.89 0.03 -13.13
CA VAL A 678 30.52 1.35 -13.02
C VAL A 678 29.56 2.34 -12.39
N PHE A 679 29.87 2.82 -11.19
CA PHE A 679 29.08 3.80 -10.46
C PHE A 679 29.52 5.22 -10.87
N ALA A 680 29.05 5.66 -12.04
CA ALA A 680 29.27 6.99 -12.59
C ALA A 680 28.21 8.01 -12.10
N LYS A 681 27.71 7.82 -10.88
CA LYS A 681 26.77 8.71 -10.18
C LYS A 681 26.88 8.56 -8.66
N PRO A 682 26.53 9.61 -7.89
CA PRO A 682 26.35 9.50 -6.45
C PRO A 682 25.08 8.71 -6.09
N ILE A 683 25.15 7.91 -5.02
CA ILE A 683 24.06 7.04 -4.55
C ILE A 683 23.84 7.30 -3.06
N TYR A 684 22.71 7.91 -2.71
CA TYR A 684 22.37 8.18 -1.29
C TYR A 684 21.44 7.14 -0.68
N SER A 685 20.71 6.39 -1.52
CA SER A 685 19.77 5.37 -1.07
C SER A 685 20.48 4.03 -0.96
N LYS A 686 20.58 3.50 0.26
CA LYS A 686 21.19 2.19 0.53
C LYS A 686 20.48 1.04 -0.21
N VAL A 687 19.17 1.17 -0.39
CA VAL A 687 18.36 0.25 -1.21
C VAL A 687 18.83 0.25 -2.66
N LYS A 688 18.93 1.44 -3.30
CA LYS A 688 19.42 1.53 -4.69
C LYS A 688 20.84 0.99 -4.81
N PHE A 689 21.70 1.31 -3.84
CA PHE A 689 23.07 0.81 -3.78
C PHE A 689 23.14 -0.72 -3.83
N TRP A 690 22.43 -1.41 -2.93
CA TRP A 690 22.36 -2.88 -2.93
C TRP A 690 21.69 -3.47 -4.17
N GLN A 691 20.67 -2.81 -4.72
CA GLN A 691 20.03 -3.23 -5.98
C GLN A 691 20.98 -3.13 -7.18
N MET A 692 21.86 -2.12 -7.21
CA MET A 692 22.89 -1.95 -8.23
C MET A 692 24.00 -3.00 -8.08
N ILE A 693 24.53 -3.21 -6.87
CA ILE A 693 25.52 -4.27 -6.60
C ILE A 693 24.97 -5.64 -6.99
N GLY A 694 23.71 -5.91 -6.64
CA GLY A 694 23.02 -7.17 -6.94
C GLY A 694 22.97 -7.54 -8.43
N ARG A 695 23.27 -6.62 -9.35
CA ARG A 695 23.40 -6.91 -10.79
C ARG A 695 24.62 -7.79 -11.10
N GLY A 696 25.72 -7.63 -10.38
CA GLY A 696 26.97 -8.38 -10.60
C GLY A 696 27.09 -9.66 -9.76
N THR A 697 26.36 -9.77 -8.64
CA THR A 697 26.50 -10.88 -7.67
C THR A 697 26.11 -12.28 -8.15
N ARG A 698 25.48 -12.41 -9.32
CA ARG A 698 24.99 -13.73 -9.79
C ARG A 698 26.12 -14.61 -10.30
N ARG A 699 26.02 -15.91 -10.05
CA ARG A 699 26.90 -16.92 -10.64
C ARG A 699 26.57 -17.15 -12.11
N CYS A 700 27.59 -17.47 -12.90
CA CYS A 700 27.46 -17.83 -14.30
C CYS A 700 28.48 -18.92 -14.60
N ASP A 701 27.98 -20.13 -14.87
CA ASP A 701 28.84 -21.28 -15.10
C ASP A 701 29.42 -21.21 -16.53
N ASN A 702 30.65 -21.69 -16.72
CA ASN A 702 31.39 -21.71 -18.00
C ASN A 702 31.53 -20.33 -18.70
N LEU A 703 31.48 -19.21 -17.97
CA LEU A 703 31.52 -17.88 -18.58
C LEU A 703 32.83 -17.60 -19.32
N PHE A 704 33.96 -18.11 -18.82
CA PHE A 704 35.29 -17.86 -19.38
C PHE A 704 35.82 -19.02 -20.25
N GLY A 705 34.97 -20.02 -20.53
CA GLY A 705 35.31 -21.25 -21.23
C GLY A 705 34.85 -22.49 -20.46
N ASP A 706 35.00 -23.66 -21.09
CA ASP A 706 34.56 -24.93 -20.52
C ASP A 706 35.19 -25.18 -19.14
N GLY A 707 34.36 -25.32 -18.11
CA GLY A 707 34.76 -25.53 -16.73
C GLY A 707 35.26 -24.29 -15.98
N VAL A 708 35.28 -23.11 -16.61
CA VAL A 708 35.74 -21.86 -15.97
C VAL A 708 34.56 -20.94 -15.68
N ASP A 709 34.04 -21.09 -14.47
CA ASP A 709 32.90 -20.34 -13.97
C ASP A 709 33.27 -18.90 -13.60
N LYS A 710 32.26 -18.06 -13.49
CA LYS A 710 32.37 -16.73 -12.90
C LYS A 710 32.59 -16.84 -11.39
N THR A 711 33.75 -16.38 -10.93
CA THR A 711 34.15 -16.38 -9.50
C THR A 711 34.23 -14.99 -8.87
N GLU A 712 34.35 -13.94 -9.69
CA GLU A 712 34.44 -12.55 -9.24
C GLU A 712 33.69 -11.60 -10.19
N PHE A 713 33.42 -10.38 -9.71
CA PHE A 713 33.01 -9.26 -10.54
C PHE A 713 33.57 -7.95 -9.96
N THR A 714 33.81 -6.96 -10.81
CA THR A 714 34.45 -5.69 -10.42
C THR A 714 33.45 -4.54 -10.36
N ILE A 715 33.53 -3.71 -9.32
CA ILE A 715 32.80 -2.45 -9.20
C ILE A 715 33.78 -1.29 -9.27
N PHE A 716 33.58 -0.41 -10.24
CA PHE A 716 34.32 0.86 -10.38
C PHE A 716 33.52 1.98 -9.73
N ASP A 717 33.95 2.43 -8.56
CA ASP A 717 33.29 3.50 -7.81
C ASP A 717 33.96 4.85 -8.09
N ALA A 718 33.34 5.67 -8.95
CA ALA A 718 33.88 6.99 -9.27
C ALA A 718 33.48 8.08 -8.26
N TYR A 719 32.48 7.82 -7.41
CA TYR A 719 31.84 8.82 -6.55
C TYR A 719 31.99 8.54 -5.05
N LYS A 720 32.84 7.59 -4.65
CA LYS A 720 33.07 7.20 -3.24
C LYS A 720 31.76 6.82 -2.53
N ASN A 721 30.91 6.08 -3.23
CA ASN A 721 29.67 5.54 -2.69
C ASN A 721 29.93 4.55 -1.55
N PHE A 722 30.97 3.72 -1.63
CA PHE A 722 31.32 2.77 -0.56
C PHE A 722 31.71 3.50 0.74
N GLU A 723 32.63 4.46 0.65
CA GLU A 723 33.02 5.33 1.78
C GLU A 723 31.83 6.10 2.37
N PHE A 724 30.90 6.57 1.53
CA PHE A 724 29.68 7.22 2.01
C PHE A 724 28.82 6.30 2.89
N PHE A 725 28.63 5.03 2.50
CA PHE A 725 27.82 4.07 3.26
C PHE A 725 28.56 3.45 4.46
N GLU A 726 29.90 3.48 4.48
CA GLU A 726 30.70 3.24 5.69
C GLU A 726 30.39 4.30 6.77
N MET A 727 30.46 5.58 6.39
CA MET A 727 30.23 6.69 7.32
C MET A 727 28.75 6.91 7.65
N ASN A 728 27.86 6.60 6.72
CA ASN A 728 26.41 6.78 6.85
C ASN A 728 25.70 5.44 6.64
N SER A 729 25.79 4.57 7.65
CA SER A 729 25.29 3.19 7.59
C SER A 729 23.81 3.07 7.21
N LYS A 730 22.97 4.08 7.50
CA LYS A 730 21.54 4.15 7.12
C LYS A 730 21.26 4.85 5.79
N GLY A 731 22.26 5.45 5.14
CA GLY A 731 22.09 6.28 3.96
C GLY A 731 21.23 7.52 4.23
N PHE A 732 20.74 8.15 3.16
CA PHE A 732 19.80 9.27 3.27
C PHE A 732 18.37 8.75 3.43
N VAL A 733 17.76 9.00 4.59
CA VAL A 733 16.33 8.72 4.84
C VAL A 733 15.51 9.96 4.45
N PRO A 734 14.74 9.91 3.35
CA PRO A 734 13.89 11.03 2.97
C PRO A 734 12.80 11.25 4.02
N LYS A 735 12.64 12.48 4.49
CA LYS A 735 11.49 12.82 5.35
C LYS A 735 10.19 12.61 4.57
N PRO A 736 9.12 12.08 5.20
CA PRO A 736 7.83 11.91 4.52
C PRO A 736 7.36 13.25 3.95
N GLN A 737 7.30 13.34 2.63
CA GLN A 737 6.87 14.56 1.93
C GLN A 737 5.34 14.61 1.87
N LYS A 738 4.78 15.80 2.12
CA LYS A 738 3.35 16.10 1.91
C LYS A 738 3.14 16.42 0.43
N THR A 739 1.99 16.04 -0.11
CA THR A 739 1.62 16.44 -1.48
C THR A 739 1.36 17.95 -1.55
N SER A 740 1.54 18.57 -2.71
CA SER A 740 1.32 20.01 -2.88
C SER A 740 -0.12 20.42 -2.54
N ILE A 741 -1.11 19.55 -2.81
CA ILE A 741 -2.52 19.79 -2.48
C ILE A 741 -2.79 19.68 -0.97
N GLN A 742 -2.15 18.74 -0.27
CA GLN A 742 -2.19 18.67 1.18
C GLN A 742 -1.60 19.95 1.81
N VAL A 743 -0.46 20.42 1.29
CA VAL A 743 0.16 21.68 1.74
C VAL A 743 -0.79 22.86 1.52
N ARG A 744 -1.48 22.92 0.36
CA ARG A 744 -2.48 23.96 0.06
C ARG A 744 -3.58 23.98 1.10
N PHE A 745 -4.15 22.82 1.39
CA PHE A 745 -5.22 22.66 2.38
C PHE A 745 -4.77 23.11 3.77
N GLU A 746 -3.57 22.73 4.21
CA GLU A 746 -3.02 23.18 5.51
C GLU A 746 -2.81 24.69 5.57
N LEU A 747 -2.31 25.30 4.49
CA LEU A 747 -2.15 26.75 4.38
C LEU A 747 -3.52 27.44 4.47
N MET A 748 -4.54 26.93 3.76
CA MET A 748 -5.91 27.45 3.86
C MET A 748 -6.49 27.32 5.27
N CYS A 749 -6.27 26.20 5.97
CA CYS A 749 -6.67 26.06 7.37
C CYS A 749 -5.96 27.07 8.29
N ASN A 750 -4.66 27.32 8.08
CA ASN A 750 -3.90 28.31 8.86
C ASN A 750 -4.42 29.73 8.61
N LEU A 751 -4.63 30.09 7.33
CA LEU A 751 -5.18 31.39 6.94
C LEU A 751 -6.59 31.59 7.49
N LEU A 752 -7.44 30.55 7.43
CA LEU A 752 -8.76 30.56 8.04
C LEU A 752 -8.68 30.86 9.55
N LYS A 753 -7.74 30.22 10.26
CA LYS A 753 -7.51 30.51 11.69
C LYS A 753 -7.10 31.97 11.94
N ILE A 754 -6.13 32.47 11.16
CA ILE A 754 -5.61 33.84 11.31
C ILE A 754 -6.70 34.87 11.03
N TYR A 755 -7.42 34.73 9.91
CA TYR A 755 -8.49 35.67 9.55
C TYR A 755 -9.70 35.59 10.48
N LYS A 756 -9.97 34.41 11.06
CA LYS A 756 -11.00 34.29 12.09
C LYS A 756 -10.62 35.07 13.36
N SER A 757 -9.37 34.98 13.82
CA SER A 757 -8.91 35.79 14.96
C SER A 757 -8.93 37.30 14.70
N LYS A 758 -8.88 37.71 13.42
CA LYS A 758 -8.95 39.10 12.98
C LYS A 758 -10.37 39.57 12.63
N ASN A 759 -11.40 38.75 12.86
CA ASN A 759 -12.81 39.03 12.55
C ASN A 759 -13.05 39.43 11.07
N LYS A 760 -12.40 38.75 10.13
CA LYS A 760 -12.57 38.96 8.67
C LYS A 760 -13.48 37.89 8.06
N ASP A 761 -14.77 37.92 8.39
CA ASP A 761 -15.71 36.83 8.03
C ASP A 761 -15.87 36.62 6.52
N ASN A 762 -15.82 37.67 5.69
CA ASN A 762 -15.88 37.53 4.22
C ASN A 762 -14.72 36.70 3.66
N ILE A 763 -13.51 36.91 4.18
CA ILE A 763 -12.30 36.16 3.78
C ILE A 763 -12.39 34.73 4.33
N CYS A 764 -12.90 34.56 5.55
CA CYS A 764 -13.12 33.24 6.13
C CYS A 764 -14.09 32.40 5.28
N ASN A 765 -15.16 33.01 4.77
CA ASN A 765 -16.13 32.32 3.92
C ASN A 765 -15.51 31.85 2.59
N ASP A 766 -14.63 32.65 1.98
CA ASP A 766 -13.93 32.25 0.75
C ASP A 766 -13.03 31.02 0.97
N PHE A 767 -12.22 31.01 2.03
CA PHE A 767 -11.43 29.82 2.40
C PHE A 767 -12.32 28.62 2.80
N ALA A 768 -13.44 28.86 3.48
CA ALA A 768 -14.38 27.80 3.85
C ALA A 768 -14.98 27.11 2.61
N VAL A 769 -15.39 27.89 1.60
CA VAL A 769 -15.89 27.34 0.33
C VAL A 769 -14.82 26.51 -0.38
N LYS A 770 -13.57 27.01 -0.45
CA LYS A 770 -12.44 26.28 -1.06
C LYS A 770 -12.15 24.96 -0.32
N LEU A 771 -12.13 24.98 1.02
CA LEU A 771 -11.93 23.79 1.84
C LEU A 771 -13.08 22.78 1.70
N LYS A 772 -14.34 23.23 1.64
CA LYS A 772 -15.51 22.38 1.37
C LYS A 772 -15.38 21.70 0.01
N SER A 773 -14.99 22.44 -1.02
CA SER A 773 -14.77 21.91 -2.38
C SER A 773 -13.70 20.81 -2.38
N ASP A 774 -12.55 21.05 -1.75
CA ASP A 774 -11.50 20.02 -1.63
C ASP A 774 -12.02 18.75 -0.90
N ILE A 775 -12.87 18.90 0.13
CA ILE A 775 -13.48 17.75 0.85
C ILE A 775 -14.50 16.99 -0.01
N GLU A 776 -15.21 17.68 -0.89
CA GLU A 776 -16.18 17.08 -1.81
C GLU A 776 -15.50 16.24 -2.91
N GLU A 777 -14.29 16.61 -3.30
CA GLU A 777 -13.46 15.91 -4.30
C GLU A 777 -12.79 14.63 -3.77
N LEU A 778 -12.90 14.33 -2.48
CA LEU A 778 -12.33 13.10 -1.91
C LEU A 778 -12.86 11.84 -2.63
N PRO A 779 -11.99 10.88 -2.97
CA PRO A 779 -12.40 9.67 -3.68
C PRO A 779 -13.15 8.71 -2.74
N TRP A 780 -14.48 8.77 -2.73
CA TRP A 780 -15.35 7.98 -1.83
C TRP A 780 -15.19 6.46 -1.95
N GLU A 781 -14.62 5.99 -3.05
CA GLU A 781 -14.34 4.57 -3.26
C GLU A 781 -13.04 4.09 -2.61
N SER A 782 -12.11 4.99 -2.30
CA SER A 782 -10.84 4.68 -1.63
C SER A 782 -11.08 4.16 -0.21
N ILE A 783 -10.28 3.17 0.20
CA ILE A 783 -10.41 2.54 1.51
C ILE A 783 -10.02 3.50 2.63
N GLU A 784 -8.97 4.30 2.44
CA GLU A 784 -8.57 5.28 3.45
C GLU A 784 -9.68 6.33 3.69
N ILE A 785 -10.45 6.67 2.63
CA ILE A 785 -11.63 7.52 2.73
C ILE A 785 -12.80 6.80 3.39
N LYS A 786 -13.07 5.53 3.05
CA LYS A 786 -14.11 4.71 3.69
C LYS A 786 -13.88 4.53 5.20
N LYS A 787 -12.64 4.26 5.63
CA LYS A 787 -12.24 4.20 7.06
C LYS A 787 -12.56 5.48 7.82
N ASN A 788 -12.31 6.62 7.18
CA ASN A 788 -12.50 7.92 7.80
C ASN A 788 -13.86 8.55 7.43
N ARG A 789 -14.77 7.80 6.78
CA ARG A 789 -16.06 8.30 6.27
C ARG A 789 -16.87 9.01 7.34
N LYS A 790 -16.96 8.43 8.54
CA LYS A 790 -17.65 9.04 9.69
C LYS A 790 -17.06 10.41 10.06
N LYS A 791 -15.72 10.56 10.03
CA LYS A 791 -15.04 11.83 10.31
C LYS A 791 -15.30 12.86 9.20
N ILE A 792 -15.27 12.43 7.94
CA ILE A 792 -15.52 13.28 6.78
C ILE A 792 -16.98 13.77 6.77
N GLU A 793 -17.94 12.86 6.95
CA GLU A 793 -19.37 13.22 7.02
C GLU A 793 -19.66 14.14 8.21
N GLN A 794 -18.96 13.98 9.34
CA GLN A 794 -19.08 14.90 10.46
C GLN A 794 -18.63 16.32 10.10
N VAL A 795 -17.49 16.48 9.42
CA VAL A 795 -17.03 17.83 9.02
C VAL A 795 -17.86 18.42 7.89
N LYS A 796 -18.68 17.65 7.16
CA LYS A 796 -19.59 18.16 6.12
C LYS A 796 -20.86 18.82 6.67
N LYS A 797 -21.19 18.65 7.96
CA LYS A 797 -22.38 19.27 8.54
C LYS A 797 -22.25 20.79 8.52
N GLU A 798 -23.27 21.47 7.99
CA GLU A 798 -23.25 22.92 7.77
C GLU A 798 -23.05 23.73 9.06
N GLU A 799 -23.53 23.20 10.20
CA GLU A 799 -23.37 23.78 11.54
C GLU A 799 -21.91 24.07 11.94
N TYR A 800 -20.94 23.25 11.49
CA TYR A 800 -19.53 23.48 11.80
C TYR A 800 -18.91 24.59 10.93
N TRP A 801 -19.47 24.84 9.76
CA TRP A 801 -18.97 25.86 8.84
C TRP A 801 -19.61 27.23 9.10
N THR A 802 -20.82 27.27 9.65
CA THR A 802 -21.42 28.49 10.17
C THR A 802 -20.70 28.97 11.44
N HIS A 803 -20.18 28.05 12.25
CA HIS A 803 -19.41 28.33 13.46
C HIS A 803 -18.00 27.73 13.40
N LEU A 804 -17.08 28.44 12.75
CA LEU A 804 -15.66 28.10 12.61
C LEU A 804 -14.90 28.18 13.95
N SER A 805 -15.10 27.22 14.84
CA SER A 805 -14.36 27.11 16.10
C SER A 805 -12.89 26.73 15.89
N GLU A 806 -12.01 27.08 16.82
CA GLU A 806 -10.60 26.68 16.74
C GLU A 806 -10.44 25.15 16.71
N ASP A 807 -11.26 24.44 17.49
CA ASP A 807 -11.27 22.97 17.51
C ASP A 807 -11.69 22.38 16.18
N PHE A 808 -12.66 22.98 15.48
CA PHE A 808 -13.05 22.55 14.14
C PHE A 808 -11.92 22.75 13.13
N ILE A 809 -11.26 23.91 13.13
CA ILE A 809 -10.11 24.17 12.23
C ILE A 809 -8.95 23.22 12.54
N LYS A 810 -8.68 22.94 13.82
CA LYS A 810 -7.69 21.96 14.25
C LYS A 810 -8.05 20.55 13.76
N LYS A 811 -9.33 20.18 13.81
CA LYS A 811 -9.84 18.91 13.28
C LYS A 811 -9.63 18.81 11.77
N LEU A 812 -9.95 19.85 11.00
CA LEU A 812 -9.66 19.90 9.56
C LEU A 812 -8.16 19.68 9.29
N LYS A 813 -7.29 20.31 10.05
CA LYS A 813 -5.84 20.20 9.87
C LYS A 813 -5.25 18.85 10.28
N LEU A 814 -5.74 18.25 11.37
CA LEU A 814 -5.17 17.00 11.90
C LEU A 814 -5.81 15.75 11.32
N GLU A 815 -7.13 15.77 11.09
CA GLU A 815 -7.88 14.58 10.65
C GLU A 815 -8.17 14.59 9.14
N ILE A 816 -8.47 15.75 8.56
CA ILE A 816 -8.91 15.84 7.16
C ILE A 816 -7.76 16.12 6.20
N SER A 817 -6.82 17.01 6.55
CA SER A 817 -5.67 17.34 5.69
C SER A 817 -4.86 16.12 5.24
N PRO A 818 -4.57 15.10 6.10
CA PRO A 818 -3.91 13.89 5.64
C PRO A 818 -4.72 13.12 4.58
N LEU A 819 -6.04 13.27 4.52
CA LEU A 819 -6.91 12.61 3.54
C LEU A 819 -6.92 13.33 2.19
N ILE A 820 -6.60 14.64 2.17
CA ILE A 820 -6.54 15.46 0.94
C ILE A 820 -5.45 14.98 -0.02
N GLN A 821 -4.44 14.27 0.48
CA GLN A 821 -3.39 13.71 -0.37
C GLN A 821 -3.92 12.70 -1.42
N TRP A 822 -5.12 12.14 -1.20
CA TRP A 822 -5.75 11.13 -2.06
C TRP A 822 -6.55 11.73 -3.22
N ILE A 823 -6.71 13.06 -3.26
CA ILE A 823 -7.39 13.72 -4.39
C ILE A 823 -6.50 13.63 -5.63
N GLU A 824 -7.02 13.00 -6.68
CA GLU A 824 -6.41 13.07 -8.01
C GLU A 824 -6.70 14.46 -8.59
N SER A 825 -5.74 15.37 -8.46
CA SER A 825 -5.95 16.74 -8.90
C SER A 825 -6.11 16.81 -10.41
N LYS A 826 -7.25 17.34 -10.86
CA LYS A 826 -7.48 17.74 -12.25
C LYS A 826 -6.72 19.01 -12.62
N GLU A 827 -6.20 19.73 -11.62
CA GLU A 827 -5.46 20.97 -11.80
C GLU A 827 -4.00 20.70 -12.15
N ASN A 828 -3.39 21.63 -12.88
CA ASN A 828 -1.97 21.54 -13.20
C ASN A 828 -1.12 21.72 -11.93
N LEU A 829 -0.09 20.89 -11.73
CA LEU A 829 0.79 20.95 -10.55
C LEU A 829 1.43 22.34 -10.35
N ASP A 830 1.80 23.03 -11.43
CA ASP A 830 2.38 24.38 -11.36
C ASP A 830 1.39 25.40 -10.79
N ALA A 831 0.10 25.23 -11.06
CA ALA A 831 -0.96 26.08 -10.49
C ALA A 831 -1.07 25.89 -8.97
N ILE A 832 -1.06 24.63 -8.50
CA ILE A 832 -1.12 24.31 -7.06
C ILE A 832 0.13 24.83 -6.34
N LEU A 833 1.31 24.68 -6.94
CA LEU A 833 2.56 25.20 -6.39
C LEU A 833 2.55 26.73 -6.32
N PHE A 834 1.93 27.40 -7.28
CA PHE A 834 1.77 28.84 -7.27
C PHE A 834 0.77 29.29 -6.20
N ASP A 835 -0.39 28.62 -6.08
CA ASP A 835 -1.36 28.84 -4.99
C ASP A 835 -0.66 28.76 -3.62
N ASN A 836 0.16 27.73 -3.41
CA ASN A 836 0.95 27.56 -2.19
C ASN A 836 1.92 28.73 -1.92
N SER A 837 2.52 29.28 -2.97
CA SER A 837 3.46 30.41 -2.85
C SER A 837 2.70 31.67 -2.41
N ILE A 838 1.56 31.96 -3.06
CA ILE A 838 0.72 33.10 -2.71
C ILE A 838 0.14 32.96 -1.30
N TYR A 839 -0.33 31.77 -0.90
CA TYR A 839 -0.83 31.54 0.44
C TYR A 839 0.25 31.65 1.53
N ARG A 840 1.51 31.30 1.24
CA ARG A 840 2.64 31.56 2.16
C ARG A 840 2.95 33.04 2.28
N ILE A 841 2.92 33.79 1.17
CA ILE A 841 3.06 35.25 1.19
C ILE A 841 1.95 35.87 2.04
N LEU A 842 0.70 35.47 1.82
CA LEU A 842 -0.45 35.89 2.65
C LEU A 842 -0.23 35.56 4.13
N GLN A 843 0.18 34.34 4.44
CA GLN A 843 0.39 33.93 5.83
C GLN A 843 1.48 34.78 6.50
N ASN A 844 2.64 34.94 5.85
CA ASN A 844 3.77 35.71 6.39
C ASN A 844 3.43 37.20 6.54
N LEU A 845 2.63 37.75 5.62
CA LEU A 845 2.11 39.10 5.70
C LEU A 845 1.23 39.27 6.95
N GLU A 846 0.30 38.32 7.17
CA GLU A 846 -0.64 38.42 8.29
C GLU A 846 -0.01 38.11 9.66
N THR A 847 1.09 37.35 9.70
CA THR A 847 1.87 37.06 10.93
C THR A 847 3.02 38.04 11.17
N ASN A 848 3.20 39.06 10.33
CA ASN A 848 4.29 40.05 10.40
C ASN A 848 5.73 39.45 10.34
N ASP A 849 5.93 38.32 9.67
CA ASP A 849 7.26 37.73 9.44
C ASP A 849 7.89 38.33 8.18
N LYS A 850 8.58 39.47 8.33
CA LYS A 850 9.17 40.22 7.22
C LYS A 850 10.25 39.45 6.46
N ASP A 851 11.09 38.70 7.16
CA ASP A 851 12.21 37.99 6.55
C ASP A 851 11.71 36.82 5.70
N SER A 852 10.73 36.06 6.20
CA SER A 852 10.10 34.99 5.42
C SER A 852 9.23 35.52 4.29
N LEU A 853 8.57 36.67 4.48
CA LEU A 853 7.79 37.34 3.43
C LEU A 853 8.68 37.72 2.24
N ILE A 854 9.81 38.41 2.48
CA ILE A 854 10.74 38.83 1.42
C ILE A 854 11.30 37.61 0.67
N ARG A 855 11.68 36.55 1.40
CA ARG A 855 12.17 35.31 0.79
C ARG A 855 11.14 34.67 -0.14
N GLU A 856 9.89 34.51 0.31
CA GLU A 856 8.85 33.86 -0.49
C GLU A 856 8.43 34.72 -1.70
N ILE A 857 8.42 36.05 -1.57
CA ILE A 857 8.21 36.97 -2.70
C ILE A 857 9.31 36.78 -3.75
N ASN A 858 10.59 36.82 -3.33
CA ASN A 858 11.71 36.64 -4.24
C ASN A 858 11.67 35.28 -4.96
N ASP A 859 11.32 34.21 -4.25
CA ASP A 859 11.19 32.89 -4.85
C ASP A 859 9.98 32.80 -5.80
N THR A 860 8.90 33.51 -5.52
CA THR A 860 7.75 33.62 -6.42
C THR A 860 8.09 34.43 -7.68
N MET A 861 8.84 35.53 -7.55
CA MET A 861 9.35 36.31 -8.68
C MET A 861 10.25 35.46 -9.59
N LYS A 862 11.13 34.63 -9.02
CA LYS A 862 11.95 33.68 -9.80
C LYS A 862 11.10 32.67 -10.59
N LYS A 863 9.93 32.28 -10.08
CA LYS A 863 9.00 31.40 -10.83
C LYS A 863 8.31 32.17 -11.96
N LEU A 864 7.83 33.39 -11.70
CA LEU A 864 7.21 34.24 -12.71
C LEU A 864 8.18 34.61 -13.84
N ALA A 865 9.46 34.81 -13.53
CA ALA A 865 10.50 35.13 -14.51
C ALA A 865 10.70 34.02 -15.55
N LYS A 866 10.26 32.79 -15.26
CA LYS A 866 10.35 31.65 -16.18
C LYS A 866 9.24 31.63 -17.22
N LEU A 867 8.19 32.45 -17.08
CA LEU A 867 7.03 32.40 -17.97
C LEU A 867 7.39 32.85 -19.38
N LYS A 868 6.96 32.07 -20.38
CA LYS A 868 7.12 32.42 -21.80
C LYS A 868 6.06 33.44 -22.23
N LEU A 869 6.28 34.70 -21.90
CA LEU A 869 5.32 35.79 -22.10
C LEU A 869 4.93 36.03 -23.58
N ASN A 870 5.73 35.54 -24.54
CA ASN A 870 5.49 35.72 -25.98
C ASN A 870 4.37 34.83 -26.54
N ILE A 871 3.78 33.96 -25.71
CA ILE A 871 2.70 33.05 -26.09
C ILE A 871 1.34 33.81 -26.05
N ASN A 872 0.41 33.49 -26.96
CA ASN A 872 -0.89 34.18 -27.10
C ASN A 872 -1.75 34.11 -25.82
N GLN A 873 -1.60 33.04 -25.02
CA GLN A 873 -2.31 32.88 -23.75
C GLN A 873 -1.97 33.96 -22.70
N PHE A 874 -0.94 34.79 -22.91
CA PHE A 874 -0.62 35.94 -22.07
C PHE A 874 -1.19 37.28 -22.57
N ASP A 875 -1.97 37.28 -23.66
CA ASP A 875 -2.62 38.49 -24.18
C ASP A 875 -3.45 39.18 -23.08
N GLY A 876 -3.25 40.49 -22.90
CA GLY A 876 -3.89 41.27 -21.81
C GLY A 876 -3.27 41.09 -20.42
N LYS A 877 -2.34 40.14 -20.21
CA LYS A 877 -1.68 39.88 -18.92
C LYS A 877 -0.16 40.11 -18.92
N ARG A 878 0.49 40.34 -20.07
CA ARG A 878 1.96 40.53 -20.18
C ARG A 878 2.50 41.65 -19.30
N GLU A 879 1.90 42.83 -19.37
CA GLU A 879 2.35 43.99 -18.58
C GLU A 879 2.12 43.79 -17.08
N PHE A 880 1.08 43.03 -16.72
CA PHE A 880 0.85 42.65 -15.33
C PHE A 880 1.91 41.67 -14.80
N VAL A 881 2.35 40.70 -15.60
CA VAL A 881 3.46 39.82 -15.19
C VAL A 881 4.77 40.61 -15.09
N LYS A 882 5.06 41.50 -16.05
CA LYS A 882 6.26 42.35 -16.01
C LYS A 882 6.32 43.24 -14.76
N SER A 883 5.20 43.80 -14.33
CA SER A 883 5.17 44.62 -13.11
C SER A 883 5.47 43.80 -11.85
N LEU A 884 5.03 42.53 -11.79
CA LEU A 884 5.34 41.60 -10.70
C LEU A 884 6.79 41.09 -10.70
N LEU A 885 7.56 41.30 -11.77
CA LEU A 885 9.01 41.04 -11.80
C LEU A 885 9.82 42.17 -11.17
N GLN A 886 9.19 43.28 -10.81
CA GLN A 886 9.82 44.40 -10.12
C GLN A 886 9.42 44.40 -8.64
N PRO A 887 10.30 44.82 -7.71
CA PRO A 887 9.94 44.93 -6.29
C PRO A 887 8.69 45.79 -6.03
N SER A 888 8.49 46.85 -6.82
CA SER A 888 7.32 47.74 -6.75
C SER A 888 5.98 47.02 -7.00
N GLY A 889 5.99 45.92 -7.76
CA GLY A 889 4.80 45.09 -7.98
C GLY A 889 4.24 44.47 -6.70
N TRP A 890 5.10 44.30 -5.68
CA TRP A 890 4.79 43.66 -4.41
C TRP A 890 4.63 44.64 -3.24
N GLU A 891 4.51 45.94 -3.50
CA GLU A 891 4.18 46.93 -2.47
C GLU A 891 2.68 46.95 -2.14
N ASN A 892 2.32 47.44 -0.95
CA ASN A 892 0.92 47.57 -0.49
C ASN A 892 0.11 46.28 -0.65
N LEU A 893 0.67 45.15 -0.19
CA LEU A 893 0.01 43.85 -0.29
C LEU A 893 -1.26 43.81 0.57
N SER A 894 -2.33 43.29 -0.01
CA SER A 894 -3.59 42.98 0.67
C SER A 894 -4.07 41.61 0.23
N TYR A 895 -5.07 41.08 0.95
CA TYR A 895 -5.76 39.85 0.56
C TYR A 895 -6.26 39.92 -0.89
N GLU A 896 -6.97 40.99 -1.24
CA GLU A 896 -7.60 41.18 -2.55
C GLU A 896 -6.55 41.27 -3.67
N LYS A 897 -5.42 41.96 -3.42
CA LYS A 897 -4.33 42.06 -4.39
C LYS A 897 -3.69 40.70 -4.65
N LEU A 898 -3.37 39.95 -3.60
CA LEU A 898 -2.73 38.63 -3.71
C LEU A 898 -3.67 37.58 -4.30
N GLU A 899 -4.95 37.60 -3.94
CA GLU A 899 -5.95 36.70 -4.53
C GLU A 899 -6.17 36.99 -6.02
N LYS A 900 -6.17 38.28 -6.42
CA LYS A 900 -6.22 38.66 -7.84
C LYS A 900 -5.00 38.15 -8.60
N ILE A 901 -3.80 38.31 -8.05
CA ILE A 901 -2.55 37.76 -8.63
C ILE A 901 -2.68 36.24 -8.81
N ARG A 902 -3.18 35.54 -7.78
CA ARG A 902 -3.37 34.09 -7.79
C ARG A 902 -4.30 33.65 -8.91
N VAL A 903 -5.51 34.20 -8.96
CA VAL A 903 -6.55 33.82 -9.94
C VAL A 903 -6.11 34.16 -11.36
N ASP A 904 -5.52 35.32 -11.58
CA ASP A 904 -5.12 35.76 -12.93
C ASP A 904 -3.97 34.96 -13.52
N LEU A 905 -3.08 34.40 -12.69
CA LEU A 905 -1.83 33.78 -13.16
C LEU A 905 -1.76 32.27 -12.95
N ARG A 906 -2.54 31.66 -12.04
CA ARG A 906 -2.40 30.23 -11.68
C ARG A 906 -2.43 29.30 -12.90
N ASP A 907 -3.36 29.50 -13.83
CA ASP A 907 -3.50 28.65 -15.02
C ASP A 907 -2.41 28.93 -16.06
N LEU A 908 -1.81 30.12 -16.03
CA LEU A 908 -0.72 30.51 -16.90
C LEU A 908 0.63 29.93 -16.44
N MET A 909 0.73 29.49 -15.18
CA MET A 909 1.97 28.92 -14.62
C MET A 909 2.43 27.65 -15.35
N ARG A 910 1.55 26.96 -16.08
CA ARG A 910 1.89 25.82 -16.95
C ARG A 910 2.78 26.20 -18.15
N TYR A 911 2.86 27.50 -18.49
CA TYR A 911 3.65 28.01 -19.62
C TYR A 911 5.04 28.50 -19.20
N GLN A 912 5.56 27.99 -18.07
CA GLN A 912 6.96 28.17 -17.73
C GLN A 912 7.85 27.57 -18.82
N GLY A 913 8.85 28.33 -19.26
CA GLY A 913 9.95 27.77 -19.98
C GLY A 913 10.72 26.85 -19.05
N ASN A 914 11.11 25.68 -19.56
CA ASN A 914 12.30 25.03 -19.03
C ASN A 914 13.42 26.06 -19.18
N ILE A 915 13.84 26.68 -18.07
CA ILE A 915 15.26 26.97 -17.95
C ILE A 915 15.87 25.60 -18.10
N LYS A 916 16.36 25.26 -19.30
CA LYS A 916 17.34 24.18 -19.40
C LYS A 916 18.37 24.57 -18.35
N GLY A 917 18.42 23.86 -17.24
CA GLY A 917 19.63 23.90 -16.44
C GLY A 917 20.70 23.51 -17.43
N ASN A 918 21.50 24.47 -17.88
CA ASN A 918 22.50 24.22 -18.89
C ASN A 918 23.32 23.06 -18.34
N PHE A 919 23.24 21.91 -19.00
CA PHE A 919 24.10 20.79 -18.67
C PHE A 919 25.47 21.22 -19.16
N VAL A 920 26.28 21.76 -18.26
CA VAL A 920 27.59 22.29 -18.60
C VAL A 920 28.54 21.12 -18.74
N VAL A 921 29.08 20.95 -19.93
CA VAL A 921 30.14 19.98 -20.22
C VAL A 921 31.43 20.79 -20.32
N MET A 922 32.32 20.62 -19.36
CA MET A 922 33.67 21.16 -19.41
C MET A 922 34.62 20.15 -20.04
N ASP A 923 35.70 20.61 -20.66
CA ASP A 923 36.78 19.76 -21.18
C ASP A 923 38.13 20.23 -20.63
N ILE A 924 38.23 20.21 -19.29
CA ILE A 924 39.39 20.70 -18.55
C ILE A 924 40.17 19.51 -18.04
N LYS A 925 41.50 19.58 -18.12
CA LYS A 925 42.38 18.52 -17.59
C LYS A 925 42.16 18.35 -16.09
N ASP A 926 41.81 17.14 -15.65
CA ASP A 926 41.55 16.80 -14.25
C ASP A 926 42.82 16.29 -13.55
N SER A 927 42.91 16.51 -12.23
CA SER A 927 44.05 16.12 -11.41
C SER A 927 43.64 15.11 -10.33
N GLY A 928 44.64 14.50 -9.68
CA GLY A 928 44.39 13.62 -8.54
C GLY A 928 43.56 12.39 -8.91
N ALA A 929 43.79 11.81 -10.08
CA ALA A 929 43.26 10.50 -10.43
C ALA A 929 43.81 9.47 -9.45
N VAL A 930 42.91 8.80 -8.71
CA VAL A 930 43.26 7.71 -7.79
C VAL A 930 42.62 6.45 -8.34
N VAL A 931 43.42 5.40 -8.46
CA VAL A 931 42.94 4.04 -8.69
C VAL A 931 43.46 3.20 -7.54
N LYS A 932 42.56 2.80 -6.64
CA LYS A 932 42.92 1.97 -5.49
C LYS A 932 41.88 0.87 -5.30
N GLU A 933 42.36 -0.35 -5.14
CA GLU A 933 41.51 -1.47 -4.74
C GLU A 933 41.15 -1.35 -3.26
N ILE A 934 39.87 -1.48 -2.97
CA ILE A 934 39.31 -1.46 -1.62
C ILE A 934 38.72 -2.84 -1.38
N SER A 935 39.08 -3.44 -0.25
CA SER A 935 38.48 -4.71 0.15
C SER A 935 37.03 -4.49 0.55
N ALA A 936 36.10 -5.03 -0.23
CA ALA A 936 34.68 -5.04 0.13
C ALA A 936 34.48 -5.71 1.49
N GLY A 937 35.13 -6.85 1.70
CA GLY A 937 35.11 -7.60 2.96
C GLY A 937 35.73 -6.88 4.16
N THR A 938 36.88 -6.20 4.05
CA THR A 938 37.57 -5.59 5.22
C THR A 938 36.94 -4.27 5.66
N VAL A 939 36.30 -3.58 4.73
CA VAL A 939 35.46 -2.40 5.00
C VAL A 939 34.16 -2.79 5.69
N LEU A 940 33.62 -3.96 5.36
CA LEU A 940 32.32 -4.41 5.86
C LEU A 940 32.44 -5.32 7.09
N TYR A 941 33.50 -6.11 7.24
CA TYR A 941 33.71 -7.06 8.34
C TYR A 941 35.20 -7.32 8.62
N GLY A 942 35.54 -7.32 9.91
CA GLY A 942 36.84 -7.74 10.40
C GLY A 942 36.84 -9.21 10.80
N SER A 943 37.85 -9.97 10.40
CA SER A 943 38.89 -10.50 11.33
C SER A 943 39.80 -11.53 10.66
N ASN A 944 41.04 -11.56 11.18
CA ASN A 944 42.17 -12.39 10.79
C ASN A 944 42.06 -13.82 11.33
N MET A 945 42.66 -14.78 10.62
CA MET A 945 42.90 -16.14 11.11
C MET A 945 44.33 -16.29 11.65
N GLU A 946 44.51 -17.13 12.68
CA GLU A 946 45.75 -17.25 13.44
C GLU A 946 46.88 -18.03 12.72
N PRO A 947 48.14 -17.56 12.81
CA PRO A 947 49.33 -18.21 12.22
C PRO A 947 49.64 -19.64 12.72
N TYR A 948 49.06 -20.08 13.84
CA TYR A 948 49.36 -21.38 14.46
C TYR A 948 48.71 -22.56 13.72
N GLU A 949 47.41 -22.48 13.43
CA GLU A 949 46.67 -23.56 12.73
C GLU A 949 47.27 -23.85 11.35
N LYS A 950 47.76 -22.81 10.67
CA LYS A 950 48.40 -22.93 9.35
C LYS A 950 49.70 -23.75 9.39
N ARG A 951 50.49 -23.63 10.46
CA ARG A 951 51.75 -24.39 10.61
C ARG A 951 51.50 -25.87 10.91
N VAL A 952 50.54 -26.17 11.78
CA VAL A 952 50.20 -27.56 12.14
C VAL A 952 49.58 -28.29 10.94
N LYS A 953 48.71 -27.60 10.19
CA LYS A 953 48.12 -28.13 8.95
C LYS A 953 49.19 -28.55 7.93
N THR A 954 50.16 -27.67 7.64
CA THR A 954 51.24 -27.98 6.67
C THR A 954 52.07 -29.18 7.14
N ALA A 955 52.40 -29.27 8.44
CA ALA A 955 53.14 -30.42 8.96
C ALA A 955 52.37 -31.75 8.81
N ILE A 956 51.05 -31.74 9.01
CA ILE A 956 50.20 -32.93 8.82
C ILE A 956 50.13 -33.31 7.33
N GLU A 957 49.89 -32.34 6.45
CA GLU A 957 49.80 -32.56 4.99
C GLU A 957 51.13 -33.05 4.39
N ASP A 958 52.28 -32.61 4.90
CA ASP A 958 53.61 -33.03 4.42
C ASP A 958 53.97 -34.47 4.84
N LYS A 959 53.42 -34.97 5.96
CA LYS A 959 53.69 -36.34 6.46
C LYS A 959 52.64 -37.36 6.01
N LEU A 960 51.38 -36.96 5.84
CA LEU A 960 50.35 -37.79 5.21
C LEU A 960 50.51 -37.76 3.68
N ASN A 961 51.37 -38.64 3.16
CA ASN A 961 51.58 -38.79 1.71
C ASN A 961 50.32 -39.26 0.94
N ASP A 962 49.32 -39.80 1.63
CA ASP A 962 48.07 -40.28 1.03
C ASP A 962 46.98 -39.19 1.02
N GLN A 963 46.91 -38.46 -0.08
CA GLN A 963 45.89 -37.44 -0.33
C GLN A 963 44.46 -38.02 -0.32
N LEU A 964 44.28 -39.32 -0.57
CA LEU A 964 42.96 -39.97 -0.52
C LEU A 964 42.46 -40.10 0.92
N VAL A 965 43.34 -40.38 1.87
CA VAL A 965 42.99 -40.48 3.30
C VAL A 965 42.60 -39.11 3.86
N ILE A 966 43.36 -38.07 3.54
CA ILE A 966 43.01 -36.68 3.92
C ILE A 966 41.64 -36.31 3.35
N HIS A 967 41.38 -36.65 2.09
CA HIS A 967 40.11 -36.38 1.43
C HIS A 967 38.92 -37.11 2.09
N LYS A 968 39.10 -38.38 2.45
CA LYS A 968 38.11 -39.18 3.20
C LYS A 968 37.82 -38.58 4.58
N ILE A 969 38.86 -38.16 5.32
CA ILE A 969 38.72 -37.52 6.65
C ILE A 969 37.89 -36.23 6.55
N ARG A 970 38.19 -35.40 5.54
CA ARG A 970 37.51 -34.12 5.28
C ARG A 970 36.03 -34.31 4.92
N ARG A 971 35.69 -35.39 4.20
CA ARG A 971 34.32 -35.72 3.80
C ARG A 971 33.52 -36.52 4.83
N GLY A 972 34.17 -37.02 5.88
CA GLY A 972 33.53 -37.93 6.83
C GLY A 972 33.28 -39.32 6.26
N GLU A 973 34.07 -39.76 5.27
CA GLU A 973 33.97 -41.12 4.74
C GLU A 973 34.57 -42.13 5.72
N ARG A 974 34.09 -43.39 5.70
CA ARG A 974 34.64 -44.45 6.56
C ARG A 974 36.06 -44.81 6.13
N LEU A 975 36.99 -44.81 7.08
CA LEU A 975 38.36 -45.27 6.89
C LEU A 975 38.48 -46.77 7.20
N SER A 976 39.32 -47.47 6.46
CA SER A 976 39.73 -48.85 6.75
C SER A 976 40.73 -48.90 7.91
N GLN A 977 40.85 -50.07 8.53
CA GLN A 977 41.74 -50.25 9.69
C GLN A 977 43.22 -49.97 9.36
N THR A 978 43.66 -50.31 8.14
CA THR A 978 44.99 -49.98 7.62
C THR A 978 45.22 -48.48 7.42
N GLU A 979 44.19 -47.71 7.03
CA GLU A 979 44.29 -46.26 6.88
C GLU A 979 44.38 -45.57 8.24
N ILE A 980 43.67 -46.09 9.25
CA ILE A 980 43.74 -45.59 10.63
C ILE A 980 45.12 -45.89 11.24
N GLU A 981 45.65 -47.09 11.07
CA GLU A 981 47.01 -47.43 11.52
C GLU A 981 48.08 -46.55 10.85
N GLY A 982 47.91 -46.25 9.55
CA GLY A 982 48.75 -45.31 8.81
C GLY A 982 48.73 -43.89 9.38
N ILE A 983 47.56 -43.41 9.84
CA ILE A 983 47.42 -42.13 10.52
C ILE A 983 48.18 -42.11 11.85
N TYR A 984 48.11 -43.16 12.68
CA TYR A 984 48.86 -43.22 13.93
C TYR A 984 50.38 -43.24 13.70
N SER A 985 50.84 -43.85 12.60
CA SER A 985 52.25 -43.96 12.28
C SER A 985 52.95 -42.60 12.03
N ILE A 986 52.21 -41.53 11.72
CA ILE A 986 52.79 -40.20 11.48
C ILE A 986 53.34 -39.55 12.75
N PHE A 987 52.90 -39.98 13.94
CA PHE A 987 53.26 -39.39 15.23
C PHE A 987 54.50 -40.05 15.89
N GLY A 988 55.34 -40.73 15.09
CA GLY A 988 56.63 -41.30 15.53
C GLY A 988 57.73 -40.25 15.81
N GLU A 989 58.97 -40.70 16.06
CA GLU A 989 60.09 -39.87 16.56
C GLU A 989 60.45 -38.63 15.71
N ASP A 990 60.03 -38.57 14.44
CA ASP A 990 60.35 -37.50 13.48
C ASP A 990 59.20 -36.49 13.22
N PHE A 991 58.14 -36.46 14.03
CA PHE A 991 57.05 -35.48 13.88
C PHE A 991 57.08 -34.41 14.98
N VAL A 992 56.90 -33.15 14.57
CA VAL A 992 57.15 -31.97 15.40
C VAL A 992 56.14 -31.83 16.56
N TYR A 993 54.98 -32.49 16.46
CA TYR A 993 53.89 -32.39 17.43
C TYR A 993 53.51 -33.79 17.95
N SER A 994 53.37 -33.96 19.26
CA SER A 994 52.86 -35.22 19.83
C SER A 994 51.33 -35.29 19.77
N ILE A 995 50.76 -36.51 19.80
CA ILE A 995 49.29 -36.69 19.89
C ILE A 995 48.75 -36.04 21.17
N ASP A 996 49.45 -36.17 22.30
CA ASP A 996 49.05 -35.56 23.57
C ASP A 996 49.05 -34.02 23.48
N GLU A 997 50.01 -33.42 22.77
CA GLU A 997 50.04 -31.98 22.51
C GLU A 997 48.88 -31.52 21.62
N LEU A 998 48.56 -32.25 20.55
CA LEU A 998 47.44 -31.90 19.68
C LEU A 998 46.08 -32.15 20.35
N SER A 999 45.95 -33.23 21.12
CA SER A 999 44.77 -33.56 21.92
C SER A 999 44.47 -32.44 22.93
N SER A 1000 45.46 -32.00 23.70
CA SER A 1000 45.30 -30.90 24.67
C SER A 1000 44.98 -29.54 24.04
N LYS A 1001 45.46 -29.28 22.81
CA LYS A 1001 45.17 -28.01 22.09
C LYS A 1001 43.83 -28.00 21.38
N THR A 1002 43.22 -29.16 21.19
CA THR A 1002 41.94 -29.31 20.47
C THR A 1002 40.77 -29.70 21.37
N ASP A 1003 41.06 -30.06 22.62
CA ASP A 1003 40.14 -30.65 23.60
C ASP A 1003 39.54 -31.99 23.12
N ILE A 1004 40.19 -32.69 22.18
CA ILE A 1004 39.75 -33.96 21.58
C ILE A 1004 40.54 -35.11 22.22
N ASP A 1005 39.86 -36.21 22.54
CA ASP A 1005 40.50 -37.40 23.08
C ASP A 1005 41.59 -37.92 22.13
N LYS A 1006 42.75 -38.29 22.69
CA LYS A 1006 43.88 -38.85 21.94
C LYS A 1006 43.56 -40.18 21.24
N GLU A 1007 42.51 -40.87 21.66
CA GLU A 1007 41.99 -42.06 20.97
C GLU A 1007 41.20 -41.70 19.70
N ASP A 1008 40.78 -40.44 19.53
CA ASP A 1008 40.06 -39.91 18.37
C ASP A 1008 40.98 -39.10 17.43
N VAL A 1009 42.06 -39.75 16.97
CA VAL A 1009 43.08 -39.12 16.12
C VAL A 1009 42.51 -38.59 14.80
N VAL A 1010 41.47 -39.23 14.27
CA VAL A 1010 40.79 -38.77 13.04
C VAL A 1010 40.17 -37.39 13.25
N SER A 1011 39.51 -37.16 14.39
CA SER A 1011 38.93 -35.85 14.72
C SER A 1011 40.00 -34.80 15.04
N ILE A 1012 41.10 -35.19 15.70
CA ILE A 1012 42.27 -34.33 15.92
C ILE A 1012 42.81 -33.85 14.58
N ILE A 1013 43.04 -34.76 13.63
CA ILE A 1013 43.54 -34.41 12.30
C ILE A 1013 42.54 -33.52 11.55
N ARG A 1014 41.25 -33.87 11.57
CA ARG A 1014 40.17 -33.06 10.95
C ARG A 1014 40.14 -31.62 11.49
N LYS A 1015 40.45 -31.41 12.77
CA LYS A 1015 40.56 -30.07 13.37
C LYS A 1015 41.64 -29.20 12.70
N PHE A 1016 42.65 -29.81 12.07
CA PHE A 1016 43.71 -29.09 11.38
C PHE A 1016 43.55 -29.10 9.85
N VAL A 1017 43.20 -30.24 9.25
CA VAL A 1017 42.99 -30.35 7.78
C VAL A 1017 41.67 -29.73 7.30
N GLY A 1018 40.69 -29.58 8.21
CA GLY A 1018 39.38 -28.99 7.95
C GLY A 1018 38.33 -30.00 7.52
N VAL A 1019 37.16 -29.49 7.15
CA VAL A 1019 36.04 -30.24 6.57
C VAL A 1019 35.91 -29.88 5.08
N ASP A 1020 35.47 -30.82 4.25
CA ASP A 1020 35.03 -30.52 2.89
C ASP A 1020 33.64 -29.86 2.98
N GLU A 1021 33.62 -28.54 3.10
CA GLU A 1021 32.38 -27.78 3.27
C GLU A 1021 31.44 -27.91 2.07
N ILE A 1022 31.95 -28.15 0.85
CA ILE A 1022 31.11 -28.34 -0.34
C ILE A 1022 30.30 -29.63 -0.18
N GLU A 1023 30.97 -30.74 0.17
CA GLU A 1023 30.28 -32.02 0.38
C GLU A 1023 29.39 -32.00 1.62
N LEU A 1024 29.82 -31.35 2.71
CA LEU A 1024 29.01 -31.14 3.91
C LEU A 1024 27.71 -30.40 3.58
N ASN A 1025 27.79 -29.29 2.84
CA ASN A 1025 26.61 -28.51 2.45
C ASN A 1025 25.67 -29.32 1.57
N LYS A 1026 26.21 -30.04 0.57
CA LYS A 1026 25.44 -30.93 -0.30
C LYS A 1026 24.73 -32.04 0.49
N MET A 1027 25.41 -32.69 1.43
CA MET A 1027 24.85 -33.75 2.27
C MET A 1027 23.63 -33.26 3.07
N PHE A 1028 23.72 -32.09 3.69
CA PHE A 1028 22.60 -31.49 4.43
C PHE A 1028 21.47 -31.05 3.49
N GLU A 1029 21.77 -30.48 2.32
CA GLU A 1029 20.77 -30.12 1.32
C GLU A 1029 19.99 -31.34 0.84
N GLU A 1030 20.66 -32.44 0.50
CA GLU A 1030 20.03 -33.70 0.06
C GLU A 1030 19.15 -34.32 1.15
N PHE A 1031 19.62 -34.30 2.40
CA PHE A 1031 18.84 -34.79 3.55
C PHE A 1031 17.54 -33.99 3.71
N ILE A 1032 17.61 -32.66 3.66
CA ILE A 1032 16.43 -31.80 3.79
C ILE A 1032 15.50 -31.98 2.58
N GLN A 1033 16.03 -32.03 1.37
CA GLN A 1033 15.22 -32.30 0.16
C GLN A 1033 14.46 -33.63 0.26
N LYS A 1034 15.04 -34.66 0.89
CA LYS A 1034 14.38 -35.96 1.08
C LYS A 1034 13.35 -35.95 2.22
N HIS A 1035 13.59 -35.20 3.30
CA HIS A 1035 12.83 -35.30 4.55
C HIS A 1035 11.93 -34.09 4.88
N HIS A 1036 12.00 -32.97 4.15
CA HIS A 1036 11.30 -31.72 4.47
C HIS A 1036 9.78 -31.83 4.64
N LYS A 1037 9.11 -32.81 4.01
CA LYS A 1037 7.66 -33.05 4.21
C LYS A 1037 7.29 -33.52 5.62
N ARG A 1038 8.27 -34.02 6.38
CA ARG A 1038 8.15 -34.45 7.79
C ARG A 1038 8.76 -33.44 8.76
N MET A 1039 9.32 -32.33 8.26
CA MET A 1039 10.03 -31.34 9.04
C MET A 1039 9.28 -30.00 9.11
N ASN A 1040 9.41 -29.33 10.26
CA ASN A 1040 9.00 -27.94 10.45
C ASN A 1040 10.17 -26.97 10.18
N ALA A 1041 9.90 -25.67 10.12
CA ALA A 1041 10.90 -24.65 9.81
C ALA A 1041 12.00 -24.56 10.87
N THR A 1042 11.66 -24.73 12.15
CA THR A 1042 12.64 -24.73 13.26
C THR A 1042 13.63 -25.88 13.10
N GLN A 1043 13.16 -27.09 12.78
CA GLN A 1043 14.01 -28.27 12.51
C GLN A 1043 14.96 -28.00 11.33
N ILE A 1044 14.47 -27.39 10.24
CA ILE A 1044 15.31 -27.03 9.09
C ILE A 1044 16.38 -25.99 9.49
N LYS A 1045 16.02 -24.97 10.27
CA LYS A 1045 16.98 -23.98 10.79
C LYS A 1045 18.00 -24.61 11.74
N THR A 1046 17.56 -25.54 12.58
CA THR A 1046 18.47 -26.28 13.47
C THR A 1046 19.49 -27.09 12.68
N LEU A 1047 19.09 -27.74 11.59
CA LEU A 1047 20.03 -28.43 10.69
C LEU A 1047 21.07 -27.48 10.09
N GLU A 1048 20.66 -26.28 9.69
CA GLU A 1048 21.60 -25.25 9.22
C GLU A 1048 22.59 -24.81 10.32
N ILE A 1049 22.11 -24.63 11.55
CA ILE A 1049 22.96 -24.28 12.70
C ILE A 1049 23.96 -25.41 13.00
N ILE A 1050 23.51 -26.67 12.99
CA ILE A 1050 24.38 -27.85 13.16
C ILE A 1050 25.45 -27.89 12.07
N LYS A 1051 25.06 -27.70 10.81
CA LYS A 1051 25.97 -27.66 9.67
C LYS A 1051 27.04 -26.57 9.82
N ASN A 1052 26.64 -25.36 10.16
CA ASN A 1052 27.56 -24.23 10.37
C ASN A 1052 28.47 -24.45 11.58
N HIS A 1053 27.97 -25.11 12.64
CA HIS A 1053 28.75 -25.52 13.78
C HIS A 1053 29.84 -26.52 13.36
N ILE A 1054 29.49 -27.57 12.60
CA ILE A 1054 30.44 -28.55 12.08
C ILE A 1054 31.52 -27.87 11.21
N ALA A 1055 31.12 -26.97 10.31
CA ALA A 1055 32.05 -26.24 9.45
C ALA A 1055 33.05 -25.39 10.27
N LYS A 1056 32.54 -24.57 11.20
CA LYS A 1056 33.36 -23.68 12.03
C LYS A 1056 34.29 -24.44 12.98
N ASN A 1057 33.77 -25.44 13.68
CA ASN A 1057 34.51 -26.16 14.71
C ASN A 1057 35.25 -27.39 14.15
N LYS A 1058 35.06 -27.69 12.87
CA LYS A 1058 35.63 -28.83 12.12
C LYS A 1058 35.21 -30.19 12.72
N GLY A 1059 34.03 -30.21 13.34
CA GLY A 1059 33.46 -31.35 14.09
C GLY A 1059 32.40 -30.88 15.08
N ILE A 1060 31.69 -31.83 15.70
CA ILE A 1060 30.65 -31.55 16.70
C ILE A 1060 30.66 -32.59 17.83
N SER A 1061 30.61 -32.15 19.09
CA SER A 1061 30.52 -33.06 20.23
C SER A 1061 29.07 -33.39 20.56
N PHE A 1062 28.82 -34.57 21.15
CA PHE A 1062 27.46 -34.97 21.53
C PHE A 1062 26.86 -34.02 22.59
N ALA A 1063 27.66 -33.62 23.58
CA ALA A 1063 27.24 -32.67 24.61
C ALA A 1063 26.81 -31.30 24.02
N ALA A 1064 27.48 -30.84 22.95
CA ALA A 1064 27.14 -29.57 22.32
C ALA A 1064 25.71 -29.56 21.75
N LEU A 1065 25.16 -30.72 21.32
CA LEU A 1065 23.79 -30.84 20.80
C LEU A 1065 22.71 -30.61 21.87
N PHE A 1066 23.11 -30.60 23.15
CA PHE A 1066 22.25 -30.36 24.31
C PHE A 1066 22.62 -29.06 25.05
N ALA A 1067 23.41 -28.19 24.40
CA ALA A 1067 23.77 -26.87 24.90
C ALA A 1067 23.19 -25.76 24.02
N ALA A 1068 23.38 -24.49 24.41
CA ALA A 1068 23.04 -23.36 23.56
C ALA A 1068 23.89 -23.40 22.26
N PRO A 1069 23.33 -23.07 21.08
CA PRO A 1069 22.02 -22.45 20.86
C PRO A 1069 20.84 -23.43 20.75
N TYR A 1070 21.01 -24.75 20.83
CA TYR A 1070 19.91 -25.71 20.61
C TYR A 1070 18.88 -25.67 21.73
N THR A 1071 19.33 -25.47 22.97
CA THR A 1071 18.46 -25.37 24.15
C THR A 1071 17.53 -24.15 24.14
N SER A 1072 17.81 -23.13 23.31
CA SER A 1072 16.90 -21.99 23.15
C SER A 1072 15.67 -22.33 22.31
N PHE A 1073 15.76 -23.32 21.41
CA PHE A 1073 14.63 -23.82 20.64
C PHE A 1073 13.83 -24.88 21.43
N ASN A 1074 14.52 -25.75 22.17
CA ASN A 1074 13.91 -26.75 23.04
C ASN A 1074 14.84 -27.12 24.20
N PRO A 1075 14.38 -27.15 25.46
CA PRO A 1075 15.21 -27.49 26.61
C PRO A 1075 15.95 -28.83 26.52
N ASN A 1076 15.41 -29.81 25.78
CA ASN A 1076 16.01 -31.13 25.59
C ASN A 1076 16.97 -31.19 24.38
N GLY A 1077 17.42 -30.04 23.85
CA GLY A 1077 18.34 -29.98 22.73
C GLY A 1077 17.79 -30.62 21.45
N VAL A 1078 18.68 -31.22 20.65
CA VAL A 1078 18.33 -31.85 19.36
C VAL A 1078 17.28 -32.96 19.50
N ASP A 1079 17.31 -33.76 20.56
CA ASP A 1079 16.29 -34.80 20.81
C ASP A 1079 14.89 -34.20 20.94
N GLY A 1080 14.77 -33.10 21.70
CA GLY A 1080 13.50 -32.39 21.85
C GLY A 1080 13.00 -31.74 20.56
N ILE A 1081 13.92 -31.28 19.70
CA ILE A 1081 13.58 -30.60 18.44
C ILE A 1081 13.10 -31.59 17.38
N PHE A 1082 13.77 -32.74 17.22
CA PHE A 1082 13.49 -33.69 16.13
C PHE A 1082 12.64 -34.89 16.56
N GLY A 1083 12.54 -35.18 17.86
CA GLY A 1083 11.76 -36.31 18.38
C GLY A 1083 12.14 -37.63 17.70
N LYS A 1084 11.18 -38.28 17.04
CA LYS A 1084 11.42 -39.56 16.33
C LYS A 1084 12.40 -39.47 15.15
N MET A 1085 12.74 -38.27 14.69
CA MET A 1085 13.72 -38.06 13.62
C MET A 1085 15.12 -37.73 14.18
N ALA A 1086 15.30 -37.70 15.50
CA ALA A 1086 16.60 -37.42 16.11
C ALA A 1086 17.65 -38.45 15.67
N ASP A 1087 17.28 -39.74 15.59
CA ASP A 1087 18.16 -40.80 15.11
C ASP A 1087 18.64 -40.55 13.67
N ASP A 1088 17.73 -40.14 12.76
CA ASP A 1088 18.10 -39.80 11.37
C ASP A 1088 19.10 -38.61 11.33
N VAL A 1089 18.95 -37.63 12.22
CA VAL A 1089 19.87 -36.48 12.34
C VAL A 1089 21.19 -36.89 12.95
N PHE A 1090 21.17 -37.80 13.93
CA PHE A 1090 22.35 -38.36 14.56
C PHE A 1090 23.18 -39.19 13.59
N ASP A 1091 22.53 -39.95 12.71
CA ASP A 1091 23.16 -40.68 11.62
C ASP A 1091 23.76 -39.72 10.59
N LEU A 1092 23.06 -38.64 10.24
CA LEU A 1092 23.56 -37.60 9.33
C LEU A 1092 24.87 -36.97 9.83
N ILE A 1093 24.99 -36.71 11.15
CA ILE A 1093 26.17 -36.06 11.74
C ILE A 1093 27.22 -37.04 12.28
N SER A 1094 26.91 -38.33 12.37
CA SER A 1094 27.80 -39.36 12.90
C SER A 1094 29.23 -39.29 12.33
N PRO A 1095 29.42 -39.05 11.01
CA PRO A 1095 30.75 -38.88 10.43
C PRO A 1095 31.62 -37.76 11.03
N PHE A 1096 31.00 -36.73 11.60
CA PHE A 1096 31.63 -35.51 12.10
C PHE A 1096 31.63 -35.40 13.63
N ARG A 1097 31.20 -36.47 14.32
CA ARG A 1097 31.22 -36.52 15.78
C ARG A 1097 32.65 -36.55 16.31
N VAL A 1098 32.86 -35.86 17.43
CA VAL A 1098 34.15 -35.76 18.10
C VAL A 1098 34.02 -36.22 19.55
N SER A 1099 34.97 -37.04 19.99
CA SER A 1099 35.12 -37.46 21.38
C SER A 1099 35.95 -36.42 22.14
N VAL A 1100 35.35 -35.76 23.13
CA VAL A 1100 35.98 -34.68 23.91
C VAL A 1100 36.56 -35.28 25.20
N ILE A 1101 37.70 -34.76 25.65
CA ILE A 1101 38.32 -35.17 26.92
C ILE A 1101 37.34 -34.86 28.07
N SER A 1102 36.99 -35.88 28.86
CA SER A 1102 36.01 -35.79 29.96
C SER A 1102 36.45 -34.91 31.12
#